data_AF-A0A261BZ87-F1
#
_entry.id   AF-A0A261BZ87-F1
#
_cell.length_a   1.000
_cell.length_b   1.000
_cell.length_c   1.000
_cell.angle_alpha   90.00
_cell.angle_beta   90.00
_cell.angle_gamma   90.00
#
_symmetry.space_group_name_H-M   'P 1'
#
loop_
_entity.id
_entity.type
_entity.pdbx_description
1 polymer ?
#
loop_
_entity_poly.entity_id
_entity_poly.type
_entity_poly.pdbx_seq_one_letter_code
_entity_poly.pdbx_strand_id
1 'polypeptide(L)'
;MTTRATQISTLVEEISNDPNLQEDLKILPANYTFEVPKTIWKIRSTNSKYVALQFPEGLIMYACVIADILEKYTGCDTVIMGDVTYGACCVDDYTAKSMGCDLLVHYGHSCLVPIQNTDGIAMLYVFVNIHINLSHLIDCVKDNFQGKRLAVVSTVQFIPSLQTLRTNFNNEDSSIRIEIPQCKPLSPGEVLGCTSPRLDAANFDAIVYLGDGRFHLESIMIHNPTIEAFQYDPYSRKLTRELYDHALMRKNRMGSIEVAKRCKTFGLIQGTLGRQGNLKVVEELEAQLSRKGKKFLRVLLSEIFPEKLAMFPEVDCWVQVACPRLSIDWGTQFPNPLLYPFELAVALENISVPGDHWPMDYYSNESLGPWTNNHEANRPKREKRKPHIVVLIEFVSHFNEEKTKALGARFEGGKLAKKVHKSLEQLKRHDPDVKVSLDPTRFLLVSNSSILCNVSLEELEAIFLAFDEDAEFIVYPNKRSYSFVQCSSVEKATTVRSELHGLIPQSLKNSHQPFIISFVQNLPEAKKSENFRPADLEVVEDYVSEQLEKELVDLLISHPQVQSLKHRSVVHFAHVFDYSTNSASEWKAADPIPPVINTLIDKLISDKYITERPDQITANVYEPGHGIPSHYDTHSAFEDPIVSISLLSDVVMEFKDGANSARIAPVLLKSKSLCLIKGESRFRWKHGIVNRKYDVDPRTNRVVPRKTRVSLTLRKIRHTPCECKWKEFCDWDRKGEMSVPSSEDLALKLENSYVSDVYENIASHFDETRHSSWRAVKHFIDEIPRGSVMYDVGCGNGKYLIPKDGLFKIGCDMCFGLCEIASKKNCHVLRCDALLLPFRDESADAAISIAVLHHIATFERRKKMIEELLRVVKPGSKICVTVWSMDQSKSEYAKMRGNKDEQLTENEAGEKSDRLKVHDGKDFQQQDVLVPWTIDQQGETYLRYYHVFREGEAEHLIGNVDGCELISVEKEQGNYIIVIRKN
;
A
#
# COMPACT_ATOMS: atom_id res chain seq x y z
N MET A 1 -15.43 22.09 -31.61
CA MET A 1 -16.58 21.83 -30.70
C MET A 1 -16.14 20.78 -29.71
N THR A 2 -15.99 21.14 -28.44
CA THR A 2 -15.66 20.20 -27.35
C THR A 2 -16.76 19.16 -27.23
N THR A 3 -16.40 17.88 -27.11
CA THR A 3 -17.40 16.81 -27.00
C THR A 3 -18.14 16.93 -25.66
N ARG A 4 -19.40 16.50 -25.60
CA ARG A 4 -20.21 16.49 -24.38
C ARG A 4 -19.51 15.78 -23.20
N ALA A 5 -18.70 14.76 -23.48
CA ALA A 5 -17.90 14.06 -22.47
C ALA A 5 -16.79 14.95 -21.88
N THR A 6 -16.11 15.73 -22.72
CA THR A 6 -15.08 16.69 -22.27
C THR A 6 -15.69 17.77 -21.38
N GLN A 7 -16.86 18.29 -21.73
CA GLN A 7 -17.57 19.30 -20.93
C GLN A 7 -17.98 18.77 -19.54
N ILE A 8 -18.48 17.52 -19.47
CA ILE A 8 -18.81 16.87 -18.19
C ILE A 8 -17.55 16.68 -17.34
N SER A 9 -16.45 16.23 -17.95
CA SER A 9 -15.18 16.05 -17.24
C SER A 9 -14.67 17.35 -16.63
N THR A 10 -14.73 18.46 -17.37
CA THR A 10 -14.32 19.78 -16.87
C THR A 10 -15.19 20.22 -15.69
N LEU A 11 -16.52 20.04 -15.75
CA LEU A 11 -17.41 20.40 -14.63
C LEU A 11 -17.18 19.55 -13.38
N VAL A 12 -16.90 18.26 -13.55
CA VAL A 12 -16.56 17.38 -12.42
C VAL A 12 -15.21 17.75 -11.83
N GLU A 13 -14.23 18.13 -12.66
CA GLU A 13 -12.91 18.60 -12.24
C GLU A 13 -13.00 19.93 -11.48
N GLU A 14 -13.84 20.86 -11.93
CA GLU A 14 -14.15 22.10 -11.20
C GLU A 14 -14.70 21.82 -9.80
N ILE A 15 -15.66 20.89 -9.68
CA ILE A 15 -16.20 20.47 -8.36
C ILE A 15 -15.10 19.79 -7.53
N SER A 16 -14.28 18.94 -8.14
CA SER A 16 -13.21 18.21 -7.46
C SER A 16 -12.10 19.11 -6.93
N ASN A 17 -11.96 20.33 -7.47
CA ASN A 17 -10.97 21.32 -7.05
C ASN A 17 -11.47 22.27 -5.95
N ASP A 18 -12.70 22.11 -5.46
CA ASP A 18 -13.21 22.85 -4.30
C ASP A 18 -12.38 22.48 -3.03
N PRO A 19 -11.65 23.43 -2.42
CA PRO A 19 -10.79 23.15 -1.28
C PRO A 19 -11.56 22.65 -0.05
N ASN A 20 -12.79 23.13 0.16
CA ASN A 20 -13.59 22.70 1.30
C ASN A 20 -14.06 21.26 1.10
N LEU A 21 -14.45 20.91 -0.14
CA LEU A 21 -14.83 19.55 -0.47
C LEU A 21 -13.65 18.61 -0.33
N GLN A 22 -12.45 19.02 -0.75
CA GLN A 22 -11.23 18.23 -0.57
C GLN A 22 -10.94 17.92 0.90
N GLU A 23 -11.15 18.90 1.80
CA GLU A 23 -10.97 18.69 3.24
C GLU A 23 -11.99 17.70 3.80
N ASP A 24 -13.27 17.87 3.48
CA ASP A 24 -14.33 16.96 3.96
C ASP A 24 -14.13 15.53 3.41
N LEU A 25 -13.62 15.39 2.18
CA LEU A 25 -13.35 14.08 1.57
C LEU A 25 -12.21 13.31 2.25
N LYS A 26 -11.33 13.96 3.04
CA LYS A 26 -10.27 13.28 3.80
C LYS A 26 -10.82 12.36 4.90
N ILE A 27 -12.08 12.52 5.29
CA ILE A 27 -12.77 11.63 6.23
C ILE A 27 -12.98 10.24 5.61
N LEU A 28 -13.14 10.18 4.29
CA LEU A 28 -13.29 8.92 3.56
C LEU A 28 -11.92 8.26 3.34
N PRO A 29 -11.84 6.92 3.33
CA PRO A 29 -10.57 6.21 3.19
C PRO A 29 -9.93 6.49 1.82
N ALA A 30 -8.67 6.94 1.84
CA ALA A 30 -7.95 7.39 0.64
C ALA A 30 -7.71 6.29 -0.42
N ASN A 31 -7.82 5.01 -0.04
CA ASN A 31 -7.69 3.89 -0.97
C ASN A 31 -8.99 3.54 -1.71
N TYR A 32 -10.12 4.18 -1.40
CA TYR A 32 -11.41 3.97 -2.08
C TYR A 32 -11.79 5.20 -2.90
N THR A 33 -12.21 5.01 -4.15
CA THR A 33 -12.69 6.11 -5.00
C THR A 33 -14.22 6.17 -5.03
N PHE A 34 -14.83 6.91 -4.10
CA PHE A 34 -16.30 7.09 -4.04
C PHE A 34 -16.89 8.03 -5.09
N GLU A 35 -16.07 8.66 -5.94
CA GLU A 35 -16.50 9.60 -7.00
C GLU A 35 -17.52 10.65 -6.51
N VAL A 36 -17.38 11.16 -5.29
CA VAL A 36 -18.30 12.15 -4.69
C VAL A 36 -18.46 13.40 -5.58
N PRO A 37 -17.41 13.97 -6.20
CA PRO A 37 -17.57 15.09 -7.14
C PRO A 37 -18.50 14.79 -8.33
N LYS A 38 -18.45 13.56 -8.85
CA LYS A 38 -19.34 13.10 -9.93
C LYS A 38 -20.78 12.96 -9.45
N THR A 39 -20.97 12.53 -8.20
CA THR A 39 -22.29 12.44 -7.58
C THR A 39 -22.90 13.83 -7.38
N ILE A 40 -22.13 14.79 -6.87
CA ILE A 40 -22.51 16.20 -6.76
C ILE A 40 -22.88 16.77 -8.14
N TRP A 41 -22.03 16.56 -9.15
CA TRP A 41 -22.32 16.96 -10.53
C TRP A 41 -23.65 16.38 -11.01
N LYS A 42 -23.88 15.08 -10.75
CA LYS A 42 -25.09 14.41 -11.20
C LYS A 42 -26.32 15.02 -10.56
N ILE A 43 -26.34 15.20 -9.23
CA ILE A 43 -27.43 15.83 -8.47
C ILE A 43 -27.75 17.22 -9.04
N ARG A 44 -26.73 18.06 -9.22
CA ARG A 44 -26.88 19.41 -9.81
C ARG A 44 -27.43 19.36 -11.24
N SER A 45 -26.92 18.43 -12.06
CA SER A 45 -27.32 18.31 -13.47
C SER A 45 -28.75 17.81 -13.67
N THR A 46 -29.26 17.00 -12.74
CA THR A 46 -30.64 16.49 -12.76
C THR A 46 -31.59 17.32 -11.93
N ASN A 47 -31.08 18.35 -11.23
CA ASN A 47 -31.83 19.17 -10.29
C ASN A 47 -32.58 18.30 -9.26
N SER A 48 -31.92 17.25 -8.78
CA SER A 48 -32.50 16.27 -7.85
C SER A 48 -32.57 16.85 -6.45
N LYS A 49 -33.75 16.75 -5.82
CA LYS A 49 -34.00 17.20 -4.46
C LYS A 49 -33.94 16.06 -3.47
N TYR A 50 -34.47 14.89 -3.84
CA TYR A 50 -34.45 13.69 -2.99
C TYR A 50 -33.55 12.62 -3.62
N VAL A 51 -32.50 12.22 -2.91
CA VAL A 51 -31.46 11.32 -3.45
C VAL A 51 -31.38 10.04 -2.63
N ALA A 52 -31.71 8.90 -3.24
CA ALA A 52 -31.53 7.59 -2.63
C ALA A 52 -30.08 7.12 -2.78
N LEU A 53 -29.48 6.66 -1.69
CA LEU A 53 -28.12 6.10 -1.66
C LEU A 53 -28.19 4.61 -1.32
N GLN A 54 -27.73 3.76 -2.23
CA GLN A 54 -27.72 2.30 -2.05
C GLN A 54 -26.28 1.79 -2.03
N PHE A 55 -25.93 1.04 -0.97
CA PHE A 55 -24.59 0.50 -0.74
C PHE A 55 -24.64 -1.01 -0.48
N PRO A 56 -23.62 -1.78 -0.90
CA PRO A 56 -23.39 -3.11 -0.35
C PRO A 56 -23.01 -3.03 1.13
N GLU A 57 -23.16 -4.12 1.86
CA GLU A 57 -22.93 -4.22 3.30
C GLU A 57 -21.53 -3.76 3.71
N GLY A 58 -20.51 -4.04 2.89
CA GLY A 58 -19.13 -3.62 3.15
C GLY A 58 -18.87 -2.11 2.99
N LEU A 59 -19.78 -1.35 2.38
CA LEU A 59 -19.64 0.09 2.15
C LEU A 59 -20.67 0.94 2.88
N ILE A 60 -21.73 0.33 3.45
CA ILE A 60 -22.81 1.07 4.12
C ILE A 60 -22.32 1.88 5.34
N MET A 61 -21.19 1.47 5.95
CA MET A 61 -20.54 2.22 7.03
C MET A 61 -20.13 3.65 6.63
N TYR A 62 -19.97 3.93 5.33
CA TYR A 62 -19.66 5.27 4.81
C TYR A 62 -20.91 6.07 4.42
N ALA A 63 -22.10 5.48 4.50
CA ALA A 63 -23.32 6.07 3.95
C ALA A 63 -23.68 7.41 4.61
N CYS A 64 -23.58 7.51 5.94
CA CYS A 64 -23.91 8.74 6.67
C CYS A 64 -22.94 9.88 6.31
N VAL A 65 -21.64 9.60 6.27
CA VAL A 65 -20.62 10.61 5.91
C VAL A 65 -20.81 11.10 4.46
N ILE A 66 -21.07 10.17 3.53
CA ILE A 66 -21.34 10.53 2.14
C ILE A 66 -22.63 11.34 2.02
N ALA A 67 -23.68 10.96 2.74
CA ALA A 67 -24.93 11.71 2.82
C ALA A 67 -24.68 13.15 3.29
N ASP A 68 -24.03 13.35 4.45
CA ASP A 68 -23.72 14.67 5.01
C ASP A 68 -22.96 15.56 4.01
N ILE A 69 -21.98 15.00 3.30
CA ILE A 69 -21.23 15.73 2.26
C ILE A 69 -22.16 16.11 1.09
N LEU A 70 -22.96 15.17 0.58
CA LEU A 70 -23.84 15.46 -0.55
C LEU A 70 -24.88 16.54 -0.20
N GLU A 71 -25.50 16.47 0.98
CA GLU A 71 -26.44 17.47 1.47
C GLU A 71 -25.77 18.84 1.63
N LYS A 72 -24.57 18.88 2.24
CA LYS A 72 -23.79 20.12 2.40
C LYS A 72 -23.49 20.82 1.08
N TYR A 73 -23.08 20.09 0.03
CA TYR A 73 -22.63 20.68 -1.24
C TYR A 73 -23.71 20.82 -2.31
N THR A 74 -24.89 20.25 -2.13
CA THR A 74 -25.97 20.30 -3.12
C THR A 74 -27.29 20.82 -2.58
N GLY A 75 -27.50 20.79 -1.26
CA GLY A 75 -28.78 21.13 -0.62
C GLY A 75 -29.90 20.13 -0.94
N CYS A 76 -29.57 18.93 -1.42
CA CYS A 76 -30.56 17.85 -1.52
C CYS A 76 -30.83 17.24 -0.14
N ASP A 77 -31.93 16.50 -0.04
CA ASP A 77 -32.22 15.57 1.06
C ASP A 77 -31.80 14.16 0.60
N THR A 78 -31.08 13.43 1.45
CA THR A 78 -30.68 12.05 1.14
C THR A 78 -31.51 11.01 1.89
N VAL A 79 -31.67 9.84 1.28
CA VAL A 79 -32.25 8.66 1.94
C VAL A 79 -31.30 7.48 1.75
N ILE A 80 -30.81 6.93 2.85
CA ILE A 80 -29.95 5.75 2.84
C ILE A 80 -30.83 4.50 2.77
N MET A 81 -30.63 3.67 1.75
CA MET A 81 -31.33 2.39 1.61
C MET A 81 -30.67 1.35 2.52
N GLY A 82 -31.37 0.96 3.58
CA GLY A 82 -30.87 0.04 4.61
C GLY A 82 -31.06 -1.45 4.30
N ASP A 83 -31.78 -1.79 3.22
CA ASP A 83 -31.99 -3.17 2.80
C ASP A 83 -30.72 -3.78 2.18
N VAL A 84 -30.65 -5.12 2.23
CA VAL A 84 -29.50 -5.88 1.73
C VAL A 84 -29.25 -5.65 0.24
N THR A 85 -27.98 -5.47 -0.13
CA THR A 85 -27.58 -5.22 -1.53
C THR A 85 -26.41 -6.13 -1.93
N TYR A 86 -26.74 -7.36 -2.31
CA TYR A 86 -25.74 -8.39 -2.64
C TYR A 86 -24.95 -8.16 -3.93
N GLY A 87 -25.40 -7.28 -4.83
CA GLY A 87 -24.77 -7.16 -6.14
C GLY A 87 -25.45 -6.22 -7.12
N ALA A 88 -24.88 -6.12 -8.33
CA ALA A 88 -25.37 -5.31 -9.45
C ALA A 88 -26.82 -5.64 -9.90
N CYS A 89 -27.33 -6.81 -9.52
CA CYS A 89 -28.70 -7.24 -9.79
C CYS A 89 -29.72 -6.76 -8.74
N CYS A 90 -29.28 -6.21 -7.61
CA CYS A 90 -30.12 -5.79 -6.48
C CYS A 90 -30.44 -4.28 -6.52
N VAL A 91 -30.39 -3.67 -7.70
CA VAL A 91 -30.67 -2.25 -7.88
C VAL A 91 -32.13 -1.99 -7.55
N ASP A 92 -32.38 -1.21 -6.50
CA ASP A 92 -33.73 -1.00 -5.97
C ASP A 92 -34.32 0.36 -6.37
N ASP A 93 -34.49 0.52 -7.68
CA ASP A 93 -35.05 1.73 -8.26
C ASP A 93 -36.57 1.86 -8.03
N TYR A 94 -37.27 0.74 -7.80
CA TYR A 94 -38.70 0.74 -7.51
C TYR A 94 -39.02 1.35 -6.15
N THR A 95 -38.31 0.94 -5.09
CA THR A 95 -38.51 1.51 -3.75
C THR A 95 -38.08 2.98 -3.72
N ALA A 96 -36.91 3.31 -4.27
CA ALA A 96 -36.43 4.69 -4.34
C ALA A 96 -37.45 5.62 -5.03
N LYS A 97 -38.02 5.18 -6.17
CA LYS A 97 -39.06 5.92 -6.86
C LYS A 97 -40.35 6.05 -6.04
N SER A 98 -40.76 4.98 -5.36
CA SER A 98 -41.99 4.97 -4.55
C SER A 98 -41.90 5.90 -3.33
N MET A 99 -40.69 6.14 -2.82
CA MET A 99 -40.42 7.15 -1.79
C MET A 99 -40.34 8.59 -2.33
N GLY A 100 -40.46 8.79 -3.64
CA GLY A 100 -40.37 10.10 -4.27
C GLY A 100 -38.94 10.60 -4.52
N CYS A 101 -37.93 9.72 -4.52
CA CYS A 101 -36.56 10.11 -4.87
C CYS A 101 -36.43 10.41 -6.37
N ASP A 102 -35.68 11.47 -6.68
CA ASP A 102 -35.39 11.90 -8.05
C ASP A 102 -34.19 11.17 -8.67
N LEU A 103 -33.26 10.72 -7.82
CA LEU A 103 -32.01 10.08 -8.20
C LEU A 103 -31.70 8.91 -7.26
N LEU A 104 -31.31 7.76 -7.82
CA LEU A 104 -30.69 6.65 -7.11
C LEU A 104 -29.19 6.59 -7.45
N VAL A 105 -28.35 6.64 -6.43
CA VAL A 105 -26.90 6.42 -6.54
C VAL A 105 -26.58 5.03 -5.98
N HIS A 106 -26.13 4.14 -6.87
CA HIS A 106 -25.80 2.75 -6.54
C HIS A 106 -24.28 2.57 -6.50
N TYR A 107 -23.75 2.29 -5.32
CA TYR A 107 -22.31 2.16 -5.06
C TYR A 107 -21.82 0.71 -5.16
N GLY A 108 -20.55 0.54 -5.54
CA GLY A 108 -19.80 -0.71 -5.43
C GLY A 108 -20.00 -1.72 -6.55
N HIS A 109 -20.94 -1.51 -7.48
CA HIS A 109 -21.26 -2.49 -8.52
C HIS A 109 -21.31 -1.89 -9.93
N SER A 110 -21.06 -2.74 -10.93
CA SER A 110 -21.18 -2.38 -12.34
C SER A 110 -22.64 -2.20 -12.79
N CYS A 111 -22.85 -1.54 -13.92
CA CYS A 111 -24.17 -1.26 -14.48
C CYS A 111 -24.78 -2.48 -15.20
N LEU A 112 -24.99 -3.58 -14.47
CA LEU A 112 -25.64 -4.78 -15.01
C LEU A 112 -27.06 -4.48 -15.51
N VAL A 113 -27.80 -3.66 -14.77
CA VAL A 113 -29.11 -3.14 -15.16
C VAL A 113 -28.90 -1.86 -15.97
N PRO A 114 -29.31 -1.79 -17.25
CA PRO A 114 -29.16 -0.57 -18.03
C PRO A 114 -29.99 0.57 -17.42
N ILE A 115 -29.37 1.76 -17.28
CA ILE A 115 -30.05 2.99 -16.78
C ILE A 115 -31.27 3.37 -17.63
N GLN A 116 -31.37 2.90 -18.88
CA GLN A 116 -32.56 3.13 -19.71
C GLN A 116 -33.79 2.34 -19.26
N ASN A 117 -33.62 1.36 -18.36
CA ASN A 117 -34.69 0.50 -17.89
C ASN A 117 -35.27 0.98 -16.54
N THR A 118 -34.79 2.10 -16.00
CA THR A 118 -35.17 2.64 -14.68
C THR A 118 -36.09 3.84 -14.88
N ASP A 119 -37.29 3.57 -15.41
CA ASP A 119 -38.22 4.61 -15.83
C ASP A 119 -38.77 5.41 -14.65
N GLY A 120 -38.61 6.73 -14.72
CA GLY A 120 -39.15 7.67 -13.74
C GLY A 120 -38.27 7.92 -12.52
N ILE A 121 -36.99 7.50 -12.55
CA ILE A 121 -35.97 7.91 -11.58
C ILE A 121 -34.61 8.02 -12.29
N ALA A 122 -33.83 9.06 -12.00
CA ALA A 122 -32.47 9.15 -12.51
C ALA A 122 -31.58 8.12 -11.81
N MET A 123 -30.54 7.63 -12.49
CA MET A 123 -29.61 6.66 -11.90
C MET A 123 -28.16 7.03 -12.14
N LEU A 124 -27.33 6.76 -11.13
CA LEU A 124 -25.88 6.85 -11.19
C LEU A 124 -25.26 5.60 -10.57
N TYR A 125 -24.36 4.96 -11.33
CA TYR A 125 -23.50 3.91 -10.78
C TYR A 125 -22.14 4.49 -10.40
N VAL A 126 -21.66 4.13 -9.22
CA VAL A 126 -20.31 4.44 -8.73
C VAL A 126 -19.63 3.11 -8.41
N PHE A 127 -18.57 2.77 -9.14
CA PHE A 127 -17.98 1.42 -9.04
C PHE A 127 -17.12 1.24 -7.78
N VAL A 128 -16.62 2.33 -7.20
CA VAL A 128 -15.72 2.35 -6.05
C VAL A 128 -14.45 1.55 -6.31
N ASN A 129 -13.51 2.16 -7.04
CA ASN A 129 -12.21 1.55 -7.29
C ASN A 129 -11.42 1.46 -5.97
N ILE A 130 -10.74 0.32 -5.75
CA ILE A 130 -9.91 0.09 -4.57
C ILE A 130 -8.44 0.04 -4.99
N HIS A 131 -7.64 0.93 -4.42
CA HIS A 131 -6.20 0.98 -4.63
C HIS A 131 -5.49 -0.09 -3.80
N ILE A 132 -4.65 -0.88 -4.47
CA ILE A 132 -3.91 -1.99 -3.86
C ILE A 132 -2.41 -1.86 -4.17
N ASN A 133 -1.59 -2.58 -3.41
CA ASN A 133 -0.17 -2.75 -3.74
C ASN A 133 -0.04 -3.65 -4.99
N LEU A 134 0.05 -3.02 -6.16
CA LEU A 134 0.12 -3.73 -7.42
C LEU A 134 1.47 -4.39 -7.67
N SER A 135 2.57 -3.83 -7.15
CA SER A 135 3.91 -4.42 -7.34
C SER A 135 3.98 -5.80 -6.69
N HIS A 136 3.40 -5.97 -5.50
CA HIS A 136 3.36 -7.27 -4.83
C HIS A 136 2.56 -8.32 -5.63
N LEU A 137 1.44 -7.93 -6.25
CA LEU A 137 0.68 -8.83 -7.15
C LEU A 137 1.53 -9.22 -8.37
N ILE A 138 2.25 -8.26 -8.96
CA ILE A 138 3.15 -8.51 -10.09
C ILE A 138 4.24 -9.50 -9.68
N ASP A 139 4.90 -9.30 -8.54
CA ASP A 139 5.97 -10.17 -8.06
C ASP A 139 5.45 -11.59 -7.77
N CYS A 140 4.28 -11.72 -7.12
CA CYS A 140 3.64 -13.02 -6.91
C CYS A 140 3.35 -13.75 -8.22
N VAL A 141 2.85 -13.03 -9.23
CA VAL A 141 2.56 -13.64 -10.54
C VAL A 141 3.86 -14.03 -11.25
N LYS A 142 4.90 -13.18 -11.18
CA LYS A 142 6.24 -13.47 -11.73
C LYS A 142 6.82 -14.74 -11.13
N ASP A 143 6.79 -14.89 -9.82
CA ASP A 143 7.47 -16.00 -9.13
C ASP A 143 6.78 -17.35 -9.33
N ASN A 144 5.47 -17.36 -9.57
CA ASN A 144 4.68 -18.61 -9.56
C ASN A 144 4.26 -19.11 -10.94
N PHE A 145 4.27 -18.27 -11.98
CA PHE A 145 3.63 -18.60 -13.27
C PHE A 145 4.55 -18.45 -14.49
N GLN A 146 5.86 -18.59 -14.33
CA GLN A 146 6.82 -18.56 -15.44
C GLN A 146 6.42 -19.54 -16.55
N GLY A 147 6.39 -19.06 -17.80
CA GLY A 147 6.02 -19.85 -18.98
C GLY A 147 4.53 -20.17 -19.11
N LYS A 148 3.66 -19.60 -18.27
CA LYS A 148 2.22 -19.90 -18.24
C LYS A 148 1.37 -18.83 -18.92
N ARG A 149 0.24 -19.26 -19.49
CA ARG A 149 -0.83 -18.38 -19.99
C ARG A 149 -1.97 -18.32 -19.00
N LEU A 150 -2.20 -17.14 -18.45
CA LEU A 150 -3.12 -16.89 -17.33
C LEU A 150 -4.38 -16.18 -17.80
N ALA A 151 -5.53 -16.66 -17.34
CA ALA A 151 -6.78 -15.91 -17.36
C ALA A 151 -6.89 -15.12 -16.06
N VAL A 152 -6.90 -13.79 -16.13
CA VAL A 152 -6.98 -12.95 -14.94
C VAL A 152 -8.34 -12.29 -14.85
N VAL A 153 -9.02 -12.50 -13.73
CA VAL A 153 -10.38 -12.01 -13.45
C VAL A 153 -10.49 -11.41 -12.05
N SER A 154 -11.55 -10.63 -11.82
CA SER A 154 -11.82 -9.95 -10.55
C SER A 154 -13.26 -9.44 -10.51
N THR A 155 -13.62 -8.77 -9.43
CA THR A 155 -14.81 -7.92 -9.32
C THR A 155 -14.54 -6.53 -9.91
N VAL A 156 -15.60 -5.72 -10.07
CA VAL A 156 -15.51 -4.40 -10.72
C VAL A 156 -14.48 -3.46 -10.06
N GLN A 157 -14.27 -3.57 -8.74
CA GLN A 157 -13.44 -2.66 -7.95
C GLN A 157 -11.95 -2.73 -8.30
N PHE A 158 -11.47 -3.84 -8.89
CA PHE A 158 -10.05 -4.05 -9.21
C PHE A 158 -9.76 -4.18 -10.71
N ILE A 159 -10.73 -3.93 -11.58
CA ILE A 159 -10.52 -3.98 -13.05
C ILE A 159 -9.36 -3.09 -13.52
N PRO A 160 -9.15 -1.86 -13.00
CA PRO A 160 -7.97 -1.06 -13.37
C PRO A 160 -6.64 -1.75 -13.04
N SER A 161 -6.58 -2.47 -11.91
CA SER A 161 -5.42 -3.25 -11.48
C SER A 161 -5.14 -4.41 -12.45
N LEU A 162 -6.19 -5.09 -12.94
CA LEU A 162 -6.03 -6.15 -13.95
C LEU A 162 -5.42 -5.63 -15.25
N GLN A 163 -5.90 -4.48 -15.75
CA GLN A 163 -5.38 -3.88 -16.98
C GLN A 163 -3.91 -3.51 -16.82
N THR A 164 -3.52 -3.01 -15.64
CA THR A 164 -2.13 -2.66 -15.35
C THR A 164 -1.27 -3.93 -15.24
N LEU A 165 -1.76 -4.99 -14.61
CA LEU A 165 -1.11 -6.29 -14.54
C LEU A 165 -0.84 -6.87 -15.95
N ARG A 166 -1.87 -6.94 -16.80
CA ARG A 166 -1.73 -7.38 -18.20
C ARG A 166 -0.74 -6.53 -18.97
N THR A 167 -0.78 -5.21 -18.77
CA THR A 167 0.14 -4.26 -19.42
C THR A 167 1.58 -4.47 -18.96
N ASN A 168 1.82 -4.88 -17.71
CA ASN A 168 3.15 -5.19 -17.21
C ASN A 168 3.70 -6.46 -17.88
N PHE A 169 2.96 -7.56 -17.84
CA PHE A 169 3.45 -8.85 -18.36
C PHE A 169 3.47 -8.94 -19.89
N ASN A 170 2.45 -8.44 -20.59
CA ASN A 170 2.37 -8.61 -22.05
C ASN A 170 3.19 -7.58 -22.84
N ASN A 171 3.74 -6.54 -22.19
CA ASN A 171 4.64 -5.58 -22.84
C ASN A 171 6.11 -5.80 -22.47
N GLU A 172 6.40 -6.52 -21.39
CA GLU A 172 7.73 -7.05 -21.06
C GLU A 172 7.95 -8.33 -21.88
N ASP A 173 9.20 -8.71 -22.17
CA ASP A 173 9.55 -10.00 -22.81
C ASP A 173 9.42 -11.12 -21.76
N SER A 174 8.21 -11.23 -21.19
CA SER A 174 7.87 -12.15 -20.12
C SER A 174 7.45 -13.47 -20.71
N SER A 175 7.94 -14.56 -20.11
CA SER A 175 7.45 -15.91 -20.39
C SER A 175 5.97 -16.08 -20.01
N ILE A 176 5.40 -15.15 -19.24
CA ILE A 176 4.03 -15.18 -18.72
C ILE A 176 3.11 -14.37 -19.64
N ARG A 177 2.01 -14.97 -20.07
CA ARG A 177 1.01 -14.31 -20.92
C ARG A 177 -0.30 -14.12 -20.17
N ILE A 178 -0.71 -12.88 -19.97
CA ILE A 178 -1.97 -12.56 -19.29
C ILE A 178 -3.06 -12.23 -20.30
N GLU A 179 -4.22 -12.85 -20.15
CA GLU A 179 -5.44 -12.45 -20.86
C GLU A 179 -6.54 -12.13 -19.86
N ILE A 180 -7.32 -11.11 -20.21
CA ILE A 180 -8.43 -10.62 -19.40
C ILE A 180 -9.70 -10.98 -20.16
N PRO A 181 -10.34 -12.12 -19.86
CA PRO A 181 -11.52 -12.60 -20.58
C PRO A 181 -12.74 -11.71 -20.28
N GLN A 182 -13.72 -11.68 -21.18
CA GLN A 182 -14.93 -10.89 -21.02
C GLN A 182 -16.18 -11.74 -21.26
N CYS A 183 -17.13 -11.70 -20.32
CA CYS A 183 -18.48 -12.24 -20.50
C CYS A 183 -19.46 -11.07 -20.60
N LYS A 184 -19.95 -10.75 -21.81
CA LYS A 184 -20.85 -9.58 -21.99
C LYS A 184 -22.18 -9.83 -21.26
N PRO A 185 -22.77 -8.82 -20.61
CA PRO A 185 -22.46 -7.38 -20.70
C PRO A 185 -21.38 -6.88 -19.72
N LEU A 186 -20.75 -7.75 -18.94
CA LEU A 186 -19.74 -7.35 -17.95
C LEU A 186 -18.50 -6.75 -18.61
N SER A 187 -17.75 -5.98 -17.82
CA SER A 187 -16.48 -5.38 -18.25
C SER A 187 -15.40 -6.47 -18.45
N PRO A 188 -14.36 -6.24 -19.28
CA PRO A 188 -13.27 -7.21 -19.42
C PRO A 188 -12.60 -7.50 -18.08
N GLY A 189 -12.56 -8.78 -17.70
CA GLY A 189 -11.98 -9.27 -16.45
C GLY A 189 -12.99 -9.35 -15.30
N GLU A 190 -14.18 -8.80 -15.47
CA GLU A 190 -15.21 -8.79 -14.44
C GLU A 190 -15.96 -10.12 -14.40
N VAL A 191 -16.12 -10.68 -13.20
CA VAL A 191 -16.95 -11.84 -12.91
C VAL A 191 -17.96 -11.52 -11.82
N LEU A 192 -19.17 -12.08 -11.95
CA LEU A 192 -20.20 -12.08 -10.92
C LEU A 192 -20.31 -13.49 -10.34
N GLY A 193 -20.91 -13.63 -9.15
CA GLY A 193 -21.14 -14.96 -8.56
C GLY A 193 -22.03 -15.89 -9.38
N CYS A 194 -22.77 -15.36 -10.36
CA CYS A 194 -23.69 -16.11 -11.23
C CYS A 194 -23.37 -15.95 -12.73
N THR A 195 -22.28 -15.25 -13.09
CA THR A 195 -21.91 -14.99 -14.48
C THR A 195 -20.40 -14.85 -14.61
N SER A 196 -19.77 -15.80 -15.29
CA SER A 196 -18.34 -15.87 -15.53
C SER A 196 -18.06 -16.33 -16.96
N PRO A 197 -16.91 -15.97 -17.56
CA PRO A 197 -16.56 -16.43 -18.90
C PRO A 197 -16.26 -17.92 -18.91
N ARG A 198 -16.68 -18.59 -19.99
CA ARG A 198 -16.20 -19.93 -20.33
C ARG A 198 -14.84 -19.80 -21.03
N LEU A 199 -13.85 -20.53 -20.53
CA LEU A 199 -12.48 -20.52 -21.01
C LEU A 199 -12.18 -21.84 -21.72
N ASP A 200 -11.35 -21.75 -22.76
CA ASP A 200 -10.81 -22.94 -23.41
C ASP A 200 -9.58 -23.42 -22.63
N ALA A 201 -9.67 -24.58 -22.00
CA ALA A 201 -8.59 -25.17 -21.21
C ALA A 201 -7.33 -25.48 -22.03
N ALA A 202 -7.43 -25.60 -23.36
CA ALA A 202 -6.26 -25.73 -24.22
C ALA A 202 -5.45 -24.42 -24.35
N ASN A 203 -6.06 -23.29 -23.99
CA ASN A 203 -5.50 -21.95 -24.15
C ASN A 203 -5.06 -21.31 -22.84
N PHE A 204 -5.38 -21.88 -21.68
CA PHE A 204 -5.10 -21.31 -20.37
C PHE A 204 -4.55 -22.36 -19.41
N ASP A 205 -3.41 -22.06 -18.80
CA ASP A 205 -2.79 -22.91 -17.79
C ASP A 205 -3.42 -22.71 -16.41
N ALA A 206 -3.80 -21.48 -16.07
CA ALA A 206 -4.36 -21.15 -14.77
C ALA A 206 -5.26 -19.90 -14.82
N ILE A 207 -6.15 -19.82 -13.84
CA ILE A 207 -6.98 -18.66 -13.53
C ILE A 207 -6.37 -17.96 -12.31
N VAL A 208 -6.15 -16.65 -12.40
CA VAL A 208 -5.78 -15.81 -11.25
C VAL A 208 -6.92 -14.84 -10.97
N TYR A 209 -7.58 -15.02 -9.83
CA TYR A 209 -8.59 -14.11 -9.33
C TYR A 209 -7.95 -13.09 -8.39
N LEU A 210 -8.14 -11.81 -8.68
CA LEU A 210 -7.77 -10.72 -7.77
C LEU A 210 -8.98 -10.34 -6.91
N GLY A 211 -8.84 -10.40 -5.59
CA GLY A 211 -9.88 -10.00 -4.66
C GLY A 211 -9.95 -10.92 -3.45
N ASP A 212 -10.67 -10.48 -2.43
CA ASP A 212 -11.00 -11.30 -1.27
C ASP A 212 -12.27 -12.13 -1.51
N GLY A 213 -12.54 -13.06 -0.58
CA GLY A 213 -13.69 -13.95 -0.62
C GLY A 213 -13.66 -14.98 -1.76
N ARG A 214 -14.46 -16.04 -1.63
CA ARG A 214 -14.50 -17.14 -2.60
C ARG A 214 -15.70 -17.08 -3.54
N PHE A 215 -16.72 -16.29 -3.22
CA PHE A 215 -17.98 -16.27 -3.98
C PHE A 215 -17.77 -16.00 -5.49
N HIS A 216 -17.11 -14.92 -5.87
CA HIS A 216 -16.88 -14.60 -7.29
C HIS A 216 -15.91 -15.57 -7.98
N LEU A 217 -14.85 -15.96 -7.27
CA LEU A 217 -13.88 -16.95 -7.73
C LEU A 217 -14.53 -18.30 -8.03
N GLU A 218 -15.37 -18.81 -7.13
CA GLU A 218 -16.06 -20.08 -7.31
C GLU A 218 -16.95 -20.05 -8.55
N SER A 219 -17.52 -18.91 -8.94
CA SER A 219 -18.26 -18.82 -10.20
C SER A 219 -17.42 -19.15 -11.42
N ILE A 220 -16.16 -18.70 -11.49
CA ILE A 220 -15.29 -19.03 -12.62
C ILE A 220 -14.74 -20.46 -12.50
N MET A 221 -14.51 -20.97 -11.28
CA MET A 221 -14.10 -22.36 -11.05
C MET A 221 -15.20 -23.36 -11.45
N ILE A 222 -16.44 -23.15 -11.01
CA ILE A 222 -17.61 -23.97 -11.36
C ILE A 222 -17.79 -24.03 -12.88
N HIS A 223 -17.62 -22.88 -13.53
CA HIS A 223 -17.77 -22.76 -14.98
C HIS A 223 -16.56 -23.31 -15.74
N ASN A 224 -15.40 -23.52 -15.11
CA ASN A 224 -14.14 -23.96 -15.74
C ASN A 224 -13.38 -24.98 -14.84
N PRO A 225 -13.95 -26.16 -14.56
CA PRO A 225 -13.46 -27.06 -13.50
C PRO A 225 -12.11 -27.73 -13.80
N THR A 226 -11.62 -27.64 -15.03
CA THR A 226 -10.38 -28.29 -15.47
C THR A 226 -9.16 -27.37 -15.42
N ILE A 227 -9.34 -26.07 -15.18
CA ILE A 227 -8.26 -25.08 -15.14
C ILE A 227 -7.92 -24.79 -13.67
N GLU A 228 -6.64 -24.82 -13.33
CA GLU A 228 -6.21 -24.52 -11.97
C GLU A 228 -6.54 -23.07 -11.60
N ALA A 229 -7.05 -22.84 -10.39
CA ALA A 229 -7.46 -21.52 -9.95
C ALA A 229 -6.64 -21.05 -8.74
N PHE A 230 -6.28 -19.78 -8.77
CA PHE A 230 -5.52 -19.11 -7.72
C PHE A 230 -6.21 -17.83 -7.31
N GLN A 231 -6.18 -17.52 -6.02
CA GLN A 231 -6.67 -16.28 -5.44
C GLN A 231 -5.50 -15.44 -4.99
N TYR A 232 -5.43 -14.20 -5.47
CA TYR A 232 -4.63 -13.17 -4.84
C TYR A 232 -5.54 -12.27 -4.00
N ASP A 233 -5.41 -12.35 -2.69
CA ASP A 233 -6.07 -11.45 -1.76
C ASP A 233 -5.18 -10.20 -1.55
N PRO A 234 -5.62 -9.00 -1.98
CA PRO A 234 -4.83 -7.78 -1.89
C PRO A 234 -4.68 -7.25 -0.45
N TYR A 235 -5.52 -7.69 0.49
CA TYR A 235 -5.47 -7.25 1.88
C TYR A 235 -4.47 -8.10 2.68
N SER A 236 -4.61 -9.43 2.62
CA SER A 236 -3.65 -10.33 3.27
C SER A 236 -2.34 -10.50 2.49
N ARG A 237 -2.31 -10.04 1.23
CA ARG A 237 -1.18 -10.13 0.29
C ARG A 237 -0.73 -11.57 0.10
N LYS A 238 -1.68 -12.49 -0.09
CA LYS A 238 -1.42 -13.91 -0.30
C LYS A 238 -1.94 -14.34 -1.66
N LEU A 239 -1.10 -15.07 -2.39
CA LEU A 239 -1.50 -15.87 -3.54
C LEU A 239 -1.71 -17.32 -3.07
N THR A 240 -2.96 -17.79 -3.06
CA THR A 240 -3.32 -19.16 -2.66
C THR A 240 -3.85 -19.93 -3.86
N ARG A 241 -3.55 -21.23 -3.91
CA ARG A 241 -4.20 -22.15 -4.84
C ARG A 241 -5.54 -22.56 -4.26
N GLU A 242 -6.60 -22.39 -5.03
CA GLU A 242 -7.98 -22.63 -4.61
C GLU A 242 -8.54 -23.90 -5.26
N LEU A 243 -9.20 -24.72 -4.45
CA LEU A 243 -9.81 -25.98 -4.87
C LEU A 243 -11.32 -25.94 -4.67
N TYR A 244 -12.07 -26.58 -5.55
CA TYR A 244 -13.52 -26.69 -5.45
C TYR A 244 -13.94 -28.15 -5.63
N ASP A 245 -14.82 -28.64 -4.76
CA ASP A 245 -15.30 -30.02 -4.83
C ASP A 245 -16.40 -30.16 -5.90
N HIS A 246 -15.96 -30.19 -7.16
CA HIS A 246 -16.85 -30.32 -8.31
C HIS A 246 -17.65 -31.63 -8.28
N ALA A 247 -17.08 -32.71 -7.74
CA ALA A 247 -17.74 -34.00 -7.65
C ALA A 247 -18.91 -33.96 -6.66
N LEU A 248 -18.68 -33.40 -5.46
CA LEU A 248 -19.72 -33.21 -4.46
C LEU A 248 -20.80 -32.25 -4.94
N MET A 249 -20.42 -31.10 -5.51
CA MET A 249 -21.37 -30.14 -6.05
C MET A 249 -22.24 -30.80 -7.12
N ARG A 250 -21.64 -31.46 -8.12
CA ARG A 250 -22.38 -32.11 -9.20
C ARG A 250 -23.26 -33.23 -8.68
N LYS A 251 -22.81 -34.02 -7.71
CA LYS A 251 -23.61 -35.06 -7.04
C LYS A 251 -24.85 -34.45 -6.38
N ASN A 252 -24.69 -33.37 -5.62
CA ASN A 252 -25.79 -32.71 -4.91
C ASN A 252 -26.80 -32.09 -5.88
N ARG A 253 -26.32 -31.41 -6.92
CA ARG A 253 -27.19 -30.77 -7.93
C ARG A 253 -27.92 -31.81 -8.78
N MET A 254 -27.22 -32.86 -9.25
CA MET A 254 -27.86 -33.98 -9.95
C MET A 254 -28.87 -34.70 -9.07
N GLY A 255 -28.57 -34.93 -7.79
CA GLY A 255 -29.52 -35.50 -6.83
C GLY A 255 -30.81 -34.68 -6.75
N SER A 256 -30.70 -33.35 -6.67
CA SER A 256 -31.84 -32.43 -6.66
C SER A 256 -32.66 -32.52 -7.95
N ILE A 257 -31.99 -32.59 -9.11
CA ILE A 257 -32.64 -32.76 -10.43
C ILE A 257 -33.39 -34.10 -10.52
N GLU A 258 -32.79 -35.20 -10.04
CA GLU A 258 -33.42 -36.53 -10.07
C GLU A 258 -34.63 -36.62 -9.11
N VAL A 259 -34.62 -35.90 -8.00
CA VAL A 259 -35.82 -35.74 -7.17
C VAL A 259 -36.88 -34.93 -7.93
N ALA A 260 -36.50 -33.78 -8.50
CA ALA A 260 -37.42 -32.90 -9.22
C ALA A 260 -38.15 -33.56 -10.40
N LYS A 261 -37.50 -34.49 -11.13
CA LYS A 261 -38.16 -35.29 -12.19
C LYS A 261 -39.45 -35.99 -11.71
N ARG A 262 -39.45 -36.46 -10.45
CA ARG A 262 -40.54 -37.22 -9.81
C ARG A 262 -41.58 -36.33 -9.13
N CYS A 263 -41.26 -35.07 -8.87
CA CYS A 263 -42.15 -34.09 -8.23
C CYS A 263 -43.38 -33.78 -9.10
N LYS A 264 -44.51 -33.46 -8.47
CA LYS A 264 -45.79 -33.16 -9.14
C LYS A 264 -46.17 -31.70 -9.02
N THR A 265 -45.88 -31.08 -7.89
CA THR A 265 -46.21 -29.69 -7.58
C THR A 265 -44.94 -28.86 -7.43
N PHE A 266 -44.83 -27.77 -8.18
CA PHE A 266 -43.67 -26.88 -8.19
C PHE A 266 -44.00 -25.50 -7.63
N GLY A 267 -43.12 -24.96 -6.79
CA GLY A 267 -43.16 -23.56 -6.38
C GLY A 267 -42.19 -22.75 -7.23
N LEU A 268 -42.72 -21.81 -8.02
CA LEU A 268 -41.93 -20.89 -8.83
C LEU A 268 -41.71 -19.59 -8.06
N ILE A 269 -40.48 -19.36 -7.61
CA ILE A 269 -40.12 -18.13 -6.91
C ILE A 269 -39.72 -17.08 -7.96
N GLN A 270 -40.49 -16.00 -8.02
CA GLN A 270 -40.14 -14.80 -8.78
C GLN A 270 -39.46 -13.84 -7.81
N GLY A 271 -38.13 -13.67 -7.94
CA GLY A 271 -37.34 -12.79 -7.10
C GLY A 271 -37.77 -11.32 -7.23
N THR A 272 -37.96 -10.65 -6.11
CA THR A 272 -38.36 -9.22 -6.04
C THR A 272 -37.30 -8.32 -5.43
N LEU A 273 -36.18 -8.88 -4.96
CA LEU A 273 -35.04 -8.07 -4.53
C LEU A 273 -34.38 -7.40 -5.74
N GLY A 274 -34.54 -6.08 -5.83
CA GLY A 274 -34.11 -5.26 -6.95
C GLY A 274 -34.60 -5.80 -8.30
N ARG A 275 -33.67 -6.24 -9.14
CA ARG A 275 -33.88 -6.67 -10.53
C ARG A 275 -33.49 -8.14 -10.77
N GLN A 276 -33.39 -8.96 -9.71
CA GLN A 276 -32.97 -10.36 -9.83
C GLN A 276 -33.97 -11.23 -10.60
N GLY A 277 -35.27 -11.00 -10.41
CA GLY A 277 -36.33 -11.75 -11.06
C GLY A 277 -36.59 -11.29 -12.50
N ASN A 278 -37.09 -12.21 -13.32
CA ASN A 278 -37.44 -11.94 -14.70
C ASN A 278 -38.76 -12.60 -15.06
N LEU A 279 -39.77 -11.76 -15.32
CA LEU A 279 -41.13 -12.20 -15.60
C LEU A 279 -41.19 -13.15 -16.82
N LYS A 280 -40.44 -12.87 -17.88
CA LYS A 280 -40.43 -13.71 -19.08
C LYS A 280 -39.88 -15.10 -18.82
N VAL A 281 -38.83 -15.18 -17.99
CA VAL A 281 -38.26 -16.47 -17.58
C VAL A 281 -39.29 -17.24 -16.76
N VAL A 282 -39.95 -16.60 -15.78
CA VAL A 282 -41.01 -17.25 -14.99
C VAL A 282 -42.14 -17.77 -15.89
N GLU A 283 -42.66 -16.94 -16.79
CA GLU A 283 -43.73 -17.31 -17.73
C GLU A 283 -43.33 -18.47 -18.65
N GLU A 284 -42.07 -18.50 -19.12
CA GLU A 284 -41.57 -19.64 -19.92
C GLU A 284 -41.50 -20.92 -19.08
N LEU A 285 -41.04 -20.86 -17.82
CA LEU A 285 -41.01 -22.03 -16.93
C LEU A 285 -42.43 -22.55 -16.62
N GLU A 286 -43.40 -21.65 -16.42
CA GLU A 286 -44.82 -22.01 -16.26
C GLU A 286 -45.36 -22.72 -17.50
N ALA A 287 -45.03 -22.23 -18.70
CA ALA A 287 -45.41 -22.87 -19.95
C ALA A 287 -44.78 -24.26 -20.10
N GLN A 288 -43.52 -24.45 -19.68
CA GLN A 288 -42.85 -25.76 -19.72
C GLN A 288 -43.45 -26.76 -18.73
N LEU A 289 -43.74 -26.33 -17.50
CA LEU A 289 -44.39 -27.15 -16.48
C LEU A 289 -45.80 -27.57 -16.90
N SER A 290 -46.56 -26.63 -17.47
CA SER A 290 -47.90 -26.90 -18.04
C SER A 290 -47.85 -27.95 -19.15
N ARG A 291 -46.91 -27.82 -20.09
CA ARG A 291 -46.71 -28.78 -21.20
C ARG A 291 -46.39 -30.19 -20.70
N LYS A 292 -45.72 -30.31 -19.55
CA LYS A 292 -45.38 -31.60 -18.90
C LYS A 292 -46.44 -32.06 -17.89
N GLY A 293 -47.59 -31.39 -17.81
CA GLY A 293 -48.70 -31.74 -16.92
C GLY A 293 -48.37 -31.61 -15.42
N LYS A 294 -47.38 -30.77 -15.06
CA LYS A 294 -46.99 -30.52 -13.67
C LYS A 294 -47.83 -29.37 -13.11
N LYS A 295 -48.20 -29.45 -11.82
CA LYS A 295 -48.87 -28.35 -11.11
C LYS A 295 -47.81 -27.35 -10.66
N PHE A 296 -48.15 -26.06 -10.65
CA PHE A 296 -47.25 -25.05 -10.10
C PHE A 296 -48.01 -23.90 -9.45
N LEU A 297 -47.32 -23.19 -8.57
CA LEU A 297 -47.77 -21.94 -7.96
C LEU A 297 -46.63 -20.93 -8.00
N ARG A 298 -46.95 -19.66 -8.26
CA ARG A 298 -45.99 -18.56 -8.29
C ARG A 298 -45.94 -17.87 -6.93
N VAL A 299 -44.74 -17.63 -6.41
CA VAL A 299 -44.49 -16.92 -5.15
C VAL A 299 -43.54 -15.76 -5.39
N LEU A 300 -43.88 -14.57 -4.90
CA LEU A 300 -42.98 -13.41 -4.90
C LEU A 300 -42.22 -13.38 -3.57
N LEU A 301 -40.89 -13.36 -3.64
CA LEU A 301 -40.02 -13.25 -2.47
C LEU A 301 -38.88 -12.29 -2.78
N SER A 302 -38.56 -11.40 -1.83
CA SER A 302 -37.35 -10.57 -1.91
C SER A 302 -36.14 -11.43 -1.56
N GLU A 303 -36.21 -12.07 -0.39
CA GLU A 303 -35.20 -12.98 0.11
C GLU A 303 -35.77 -14.40 0.26
N ILE A 304 -34.92 -15.41 0.03
CA ILE A 304 -35.31 -16.81 -0.01
C ILE A 304 -34.61 -17.55 1.13
N PHE A 305 -35.40 -17.98 2.13
CA PHE A 305 -34.90 -18.67 3.32
C PHE A 305 -35.51 -20.07 3.44
N PRO A 306 -34.76 -21.08 3.93
CA PRO A 306 -35.26 -22.44 4.12
C PRO A 306 -36.54 -22.51 4.95
N GLU A 307 -36.61 -21.75 6.05
CA GLU A 307 -37.74 -21.74 6.98
C GLU A 307 -39.00 -21.19 6.31
N LYS A 308 -38.84 -20.20 5.44
CA LYS A 308 -39.97 -19.60 4.71
C LYS A 308 -40.55 -20.58 3.70
N LEU A 309 -39.70 -21.30 2.97
CA LEU A 309 -40.14 -22.30 1.99
C LEU A 309 -40.73 -23.55 2.66
N ALA A 310 -40.24 -23.92 3.85
CA ALA A 310 -40.77 -25.03 4.64
C ALA A 310 -42.24 -24.85 5.07
N MET A 311 -42.75 -23.62 5.07
CA MET A 311 -44.16 -23.31 5.40
C MET A 311 -45.17 -23.72 4.31
N PHE A 312 -44.71 -24.19 3.15
CA PHE A 312 -45.57 -24.65 2.05
C PHE A 312 -45.41 -26.17 1.85
N PRO A 313 -46.03 -26.99 2.70
CA PRO A 313 -45.84 -28.45 2.67
C PRO A 313 -46.37 -29.11 1.39
N GLU A 314 -47.23 -28.44 0.62
CA GLU A 314 -47.78 -28.96 -0.64
C GLU A 314 -46.84 -28.81 -1.85
N VAL A 315 -45.71 -28.09 -1.70
CA VAL A 315 -44.74 -27.85 -2.78
C VAL A 315 -43.64 -28.91 -2.74
N ASP A 316 -43.58 -29.77 -3.74
CA ASP A 316 -42.60 -30.87 -3.81
C ASP A 316 -41.19 -30.38 -4.23
N CYS A 317 -41.11 -29.30 -5.01
CA CYS A 317 -39.85 -28.76 -5.54
C CYS A 317 -39.96 -27.25 -5.78
N TRP A 318 -38.91 -26.53 -5.44
CA TRP A 318 -38.81 -25.09 -5.63
C TRP A 318 -37.90 -24.76 -6.81
N VAL A 319 -38.29 -23.74 -7.58
CA VAL A 319 -37.50 -23.22 -8.69
C VAL A 319 -37.42 -21.72 -8.56
N GLN A 320 -36.22 -21.18 -8.40
CA GLN A 320 -35.98 -19.76 -8.16
C GLN A 320 -35.50 -19.03 -9.41
N VAL A 321 -36.32 -18.09 -9.89
CA VAL A 321 -35.91 -17.04 -10.84
C VAL A 321 -35.42 -15.85 -10.01
N ALA A 322 -34.23 -16.02 -9.44
CA ALA A 322 -33.54 -15.06 -8.56
C ALA A 322 -32.02 -15.31 -8.65
N CYS A 323 -31.27 -15.21 -7.55
CA CYS A 323 -29.84 -15.54 -7.50
C CYS A 323 -29.56 -17.06 -7.62
N PRO A 324 -28.92 -17.55 -8.70
CA PRO A 324 -28.66 -18.99 -8.91
C PRO A 324 -27.76 -19.63 -7.84
N ARG A 325 -26.97 -18.82 -7.13
CA ARG A 325 -26.04 -19.30 -6.10
C ARG A 325 -26.73 -19.84 -4.86
N LEU A 326 -27.97 -19.43 -4.57
CA LEU A 326 -28.74 -19.99 -3.46
C LEU A 326 -28.96 -21.50 -3.62
N SER A 327 -29.36 -21.96 -4.81
CA SER A 327 -29.45 -23.39 -5.10
C SER A 327 -28.08 -24.09 -5.07
N ILE A 328 -27.03 -23.48 -5.62
CA ILE A 328 -25.71 -24.13 -5.73
C ILE A 328 -25.05 -24.28 -4.36
N ASP A 329 -25.00 -23.20 -3.58
CA ASP A 329 -24.25 -23.14 -2.32
C ASP A 329 -25.09 -23.59 -1.12
N TRP A 330 -26.38 -23.26 -1.11
CA TRP A 330 -27.28 -23.44 0.03
C TRP A 330 -28.36 -24.50 -0.21
N GLY A 331 -28.41 -25.11 -1.40
CA GLY A 331 -29.49 -26.01 -1.81
C GLY A 331 -29.73 -27.20 -0.88
N THR A 332 -28.71 -27.68 -0.17
CA THR A 332 -28.82 -28.79 0.80
C THR A 332 -29.45 -28.39 2.13
N GLN A 333 -29.59 -27.09 2.41
CA GLN A 333 -30.27 -26.59 3.61
C GLN A 333 -31.78 -26.47 3.42
N PHE A 334 -32.26 -26.54 2.18
CA PHE A 334 -33.68 -26.53 1.90
C PHE A 334 -34.27 -27.93 2.07
N PRO A 335 -35.44 -28.06 2.73
CA PRO A 335 -36.06 -29.37 2.97
C PRO A 335 -36.50 -30.05 1.67
N ASN A 336 -36.91 -29.26 0.68
CA ASN A 336 -37.30 -29.71 -0.64
C ASN A 336 -36.29 -29.17 -1.68
N PRO A 337 -36.07 -29.87 -2.82
CA PRO A 337 -35.09 -29.44 -3.81
C PRO A 337 -35.33 -28.00 -4.27
N LEU A 338 -34.32 -27.14 -4.11
CA LEU A 338 -34.30 -25.80 -4.67
C LEU A 338 -33.43 -25.80 -5.94
N LEU A 339 -34.06 -25.51 -7.08
CA LEU A 339 -33.45 -25.43 -8.39
C LEU A 339 -33.39 -24.00 -8.91
N TYR A 340 -32.48 -23.71 -9.83
CA TYR A 340 -32.56 -22.52 -10.69
C TYR A 340 -33.00 -22.92 -12.12
N PRO A 341 -33.33 -21.96 -13.01
CA PRO A 341 -34.06 -22.24 -14.24
C PRO A 341 -33.41 -23.26 -15.20
N PHE A 342 -32.08 -23.27 -15.31
CA PHE A 342 -31.35 -24.28 -16.10
C PHE A 342 -31.61 -25.70 -15.60
N GLU A 343 -31.58 -25.90 -14.29
CA GLU A 343 -31.76 -27.23 -13.69
C GLU A 343 -33.19 -27.73 -13.85
N LEU A 344 -34.17 -26.83 -13.82
CA LEU A 344 -35.54 -27.19 -14.16
C LEU A 344 -35.63 -27.62 -15.62
N ALA A 345 -34.99 -26.91 -16.56
CA ALA A 345 -34.98 -27.30 -17.97
C ALA A 345 -34.36 -28.70 -18.17
N VAL A 346 -33.34 -29.05 -17.39
CA VAL A 346 -32.77 -30.42 -17.35
C VAL A 346 -33.75 -31.42 -16.73
N ALA A 347 -34.38 -31.08 -15.61
CA ALA A 347 -35.34 -31.96 -14.92
C ALA A 347 -36.59 -32.24 -15.78
N LEU A 348 -36.96 -31.31 -16.66
CA LEU A 348 -38.05 -31.49 -17.63
C LEU A 348 -37.58 -32.17 -18.93
N GLU A 349 -36.31 -32.57 -19.02
CA GLU A 349 -35.70 -33.22 -20.18
C GLU A 349 -35.73 -32.37 -21.45
N ASN A 350 -35.72 -31.03 -21.29
CA ASN A 350 -35.64 -30.11 -22.42
C ASN A 350 -34.20 -29.93 -22.91
N ILE A 351 -33.23 -30.13 -22.01
CA ILE A 351 -31.79 -30.08 -22.28
C ILE A 351 -31.05 -31.12 -21.43
N SER A 352 -29.80 -31.40 -21.79
CA SER A 352 -28.88 -32.22 -21.01
C SER A 352 -27.87 -31.35 -20.26
N VAL A 353 -27.41 -31.82 -19.10
CA VAL A 353 -26.29 -31.18 -18.39
C VAL A 353 -25.02 -31.30 -19.24
N PRO A 354 -24.23 -30.23 -19.41
CA PRO A 354 -22.91 -30.33 -20.03
C PRO A 354 -22.03 -31.38 -19.34
N GLY A 355 -21.22 -32.09 -20.12
CA GLY A 355 -20.40 -33.19 -19.63
C GLY A 355 -19.26 -32.72 -18.70
N ASP A 356 -18.72 -31.54 -18.99
CA ASP A 356 -17.43 -31.03 -18.55
C ASP A 356 -17.50 -29.77 -17.67
N HIS A 357 -18.69 -29.21 -17.43
CA HIS A 357 -18.86 -28.03 -16.58
C HIS A 357 -20.30 -27.86 -16.09
N TRP A 358 -20.49 -26.90 -15.18
CA TRP A 358 -21.80 -26.43 -14.76
C TRP A 358 -21.98 -24.96 -15.21
N PRO A 359 -23.05 -24.60 -15.94
CA PRO A 359 -23.18 -23.26 -16.52
C PRO A 359 -23.30 -22.15 -15.46
N MET A 360 -22.44 -21.13 -15.59
CA MET A 360 -22.50 -19.88 -14.81
C MET A 360 -22.63 -18.70 -15.77
N ASP A 361 -23.72 -18.66 -16.52
CA ASP A 361 -23.98 -17.76 -17.65
C ASP A 361 -25.29 -16.96 -17.49
N TYR A 362 -25.79 -16.82 -16.25
CA TYR A 362 -27.17 -16.37 -15.98
C TYR A 362 -27.50 -14.96 -16.50
N TYR A 363 -26.51 -14.07 -16.56
CA TYR A 363 -26.63 -12.75 -17.19
C TYR A 363 -25.77 -12.62 -18.46
N SER A 364 -25.24 -13.72 -18.99
CA SER A 364 -24.46 -13.70 -20.22
C SER A 364 -25.34 -13.34 -21.42
N ASN A 365 -24.78 -12.56 -22.34
CA ASN A 365 -25.42 -12.32 -23.62
C ASN A 365 -25.37 -13.55 -24.56
N GLU A 366 -24.48 -14.49 -24.27
CA GLU A 366 -24.25 -15.73 -25.02
C GLU A 366 -24.73 -16.94 -24.19
N SER A 367 -25.72 -16.71 -23.32
CA SER A 367 -26.29 -17.73 -22.45
C SER A 367 -26.84 -18.93 -23.24
N LEU A 368 -26.82 -20.12 -22.63
CA LEU A 368 -27.21 -21.39 -23.24
C LEU A 368 -28.71 -21.52 -23.59
N GLY A 369 -29.58 -20.66 -23.08
CA GLY A 369 -30.99 -20.71 -23.44
C GLY A 369 -31.91 -19.68 -22.77
N PRO A 370 -33.21 -19.73 -23.07
CA PRO A 370 -34.21 -18.72 -22.67
C PRO A 370 -34.53 -18.71 -21.17
N TRP A 371 -33.91 -19.59 -20.39
CA TRP A 371 -34.02 -19.65 -18.92
C TRP A 371 -33.07 -18.69 -18.19
N THR A 372 -32.37 -17.80 -18.92
CA THR A 372 -31.43 -16.82 -18.36
C THR A 372 -31.89 -15.39 -18.64
N ASN A 373 -31.41 -14.42 -17.86
CA ASN A 373 -31.95 -13.06 -17.87
C ASN A 373 -31.66 -12.30 -19.17
N ASN A 374 -30.45 -12.47 -19.72
CA ASN A 374 -29.99 -11.75 -20.88
C ASN A 374 -30.05 -12.56 -22.18
N HIS A 375 -30.71 -13.72 -22.22
CA HIS A 375 -30.95 -14.42 -23.48
C HIS A 375 -31.70 -13.53 -24.48
N GLU A 376 -31.42 -13.68 -25.79
CA GLU A 376 -31.99 -12.82 -26.84
C GLU A 376 -33.53 -12.77 -26.80
N ALA A 377 -34.19 -13.90 -26.53
CA ALA A 377 -35.64 -13.97 -26.38
C ALA A 377 -36.20 -13.09 -25.23
N ASN A 378 -35.38 -12.84 -24.20
CA ASN A 378 -35.78 -12.09 -23.02
C ASN A 378 -35.45 -10.59 -23.14
N ARG A 379 -34.53 -10.20 -24.03
CA ARG A 379 -34.14 -8.79 -24.22
C ARG A 379 -35.27 -7.95 -24.84
N PRO A 380 -35.39 -6.67 -24.46
CA PRO A 380 -36.24 -5.73 -25.20
C PRO A 380 -35.74 -5.58 -26.65
N LYS A 381 -36.64 -5.50 -27.63
CA LYS A 381 -36.27 -5.15 -29.02
C LYS A 381 -35.67 -3.74 -29.01
N ARG A 382 -34.36 -3.61 -29.25
CA ARG A 382 -33.72 -2.30 -29.38
C ARG A 382 -34.31 -1.57 -30.59
N GLU A 383 -34.96 -0.43 -30.37
CA GLU A 383 -35.17 0.52 -31.46
C GLU A 383 -33.80 0.94 -32.01
N LYS A 384 -33.66 0.93 -33.34
CA LYS A 384 -32.45 1.39 -34.02
C LYS A 384 -32.17 2.84 -33.60
N ARG A 385 -31.20 3.04 -32.70
CA ARG A 385 -30.68 4.38 -32.41
C ARG A 385 -30.20 4.99 -33.73
N LYS A 386 -30.63 6.22 -34.02
CA LYS A 386 -30.01 7.05 -35.07
C LYS A 386 -28.49 7.02 -34.86
N PRO A 387 -27.69 6.98 -35.94
CA PRO A 387 -26.25 6.73 -35.82
C PRO A 387 -25.63 7.82 -34.95
N HIS A 388 -25.17 7.44 -33.76
CA HIS A 388 -24.02 8.12 -33.20
C HIS A 388 -22.88 7.88 -34.17
N ILE A 389 -22.21 8.95 -34.59
CA ILE A 389 -20.96 8.89 -35.33
C ILE A 389 -19.99 8.04 -34.51
N VAL A 390 -19.84 6.79 -34.91
CA VAL A 390 -18.78 5.90 -34.44
C VAL A 390 -17.61 6.16 -35.38
N VAL A 391 -16.55 6.77 -34.86
CA VAL A 391 -15.24 6.65 -35.52
C VAL A 391 -14.78 5.21 -35.24
N LEU A 392 -15.11 4.32 -36.18
CA LEU A 392 -14.57 2.97 -36.23
C LEU A 392 -13.08 3.07 -36.54
N ILE A 393 -12.24 2.60 -35.61
CA ILE A 393 -10.91 2.11 -35.99
C ILE A 393 -11.02 0.60 -35.91
N GLU A 394 -11.16 -0.02 -37.07
CA GLU A 394 -11.13 -1.46 -37.25
C GLU A 394 -9.80 -2.02 -36.73
N PHE A 395 -9.87 -2.91 -35.76
CA PHE A 395 -8.77 -3.82 -35.44
C PHE A 395 -8.78 -4.93 -36.48
N VAL A 396 -7.91 -4.82 -37.49
CA VAL A 396 -7.49 -5.97 -38.29
C VAL A 396 -6.19 -6.52 -37.71
N SER A 397 -6.27 -7.82 -37.43
CA SER A 397 -5.26 -8.76 -36.97
C SER A 397 -3.96 -8.82 -37.80
N HIS A 398 -2.95 -9.45 -37.18
CA HIS A 398 -1.66 -9.93 -37.69
C HIS A 398 -0.47 -8.96 -37.56
N PHE A 399 0.52 -9.34 -36.74
CA PHE A 399 1.90 -9.56 -37.18
C PHE A 399 2.71 -10.16 -36.01
N ASN A 400 3.11 -11.41 -36.19
CA ASN A 400 4.20 -12.08 -35.47
C ASN A 400 5.54 -11.52 -36.00
N GLU A 401 6.58 -11.49 -35.14
CA GLU A 401 7.99 -11.86 -35.44
C GLU A 401 9.00 -11.11 -34.55
N GLU A 402 9.90 -11.88 -33.98
CA GLU A 402 11.19 -11.51 -33.39
C GLU A 402 11.93 -10.47 -34.25
N LYS A 403 12.39 -9.35 -33.67
CA LYS A 403 13.57 -8.62 -34.20
C LYS A 403 14.32 -7.89 -33.08
N THR A 404 15.51 -8.38 -32.77
CA THR A 404 16.63 -7.56 -32.29
C THR A 404 16.78 -6.34 -33.22
N LYS A 405 16.71 -5.13 -32.67
CA LYS A 405 16.79 -3.89 -33.47
C LYS A 405 18.24 -3.42 -33.52
N ALA A 406 18.72 -3.16 -34.73
CA ALA A 406 20.07 -2.65 -34.95
C ALA A 406 20.22 -1.21 -34.43
N LEU A 407 21.42 -0.85 -33.97
CA LEU A 407 21.83 0.53 -33.74
C LEU A 407 21.54 1.39 -34.97
N GLY A 408 20.94 2.57 -34.78
CA GLY A 408 20.45 3.42 -35.86
C GLY A 408 19.05 3.08 -36.39
N ALA A 409 18.32 2.11 -35.82
CA ALA A 409 16.93 1.84 -36.19
C ALA A 409 15.98 2.97 -35.75
N ARG A 410 15.14 3.44 -36.68
CA ARG A 410 14.17 4.53 -36.46
C ARG A 410 12.73 4.01 -36.35
N PHE A 411 11.97 4.47 -35.37
CA PHE A 411 10.53 4.27 -35.32
C PHE A 411 9.84 5.13 -36.38
N GLU A 412 9.03 4.53 -37.25
CA GLU A 412 8.27 5.23 -38.29
C GLU A 412 6.76 5.00 -38.16
N GLY A 413 5.98 5.93 -38.71
CA GLY A 413 4.52 5.83 -38.87
C GLY A 413 3.74 5.64 -37.55
N GLY A 414 2.71 4.80 -37.58
CA GLY A 414 1.77 4.63 -36.46
C GLY A 414 2.37 4.07 -35.16
N LYS A 415 3.53 3.40 -35.22
CA LYS A 415 4.25 2.91 -34.02
C LYS A 415 4.89 4.07 -33.26
N LEU A 416 5.49 5.02 -33.97
CA LEU A 416 6.04 6.24 -33.37
C LEU A 416 4.94 7.08 -32.73
N ALA A 417 3.80 7.26 -33.42
CA ALA A 417 2.65 8.01 -32.89
C ALA A 417 2.10 7.41 -31.57
N LYS A 418 2.01 6.07 -31.47
CA LYS A 418 1.61 5.40 -30.21
C LYS A 418 2.62 5.61 -29.08
N LYS A 419 3.92 5.62 -29.40
CA LYS A 419 5.00 5.85 -28.42
C LYS A 419 5.04 7.30 -27.96
N VAL A 420 4.82 8.27 -28.85
CA VAL A 420 4.63 9.68 -28.51
C VAL A 420 3.41 9.83 -27.60
N HIS A 421 2.27 9.23 -27.92
CA HIS A 421 1.10 9.29 -27.06
C HIS A 421 1.37 8.75 -25.64
N LYS A 422 2.04 7.59 -25.52
CA LYS A 422 2.44 7.03 -24.21
C LYS A 422 3.40 7.95 -23.45
N SER A 423 4.36 8.56 -24.14
CA SER A 423 5.29 9.55 -23.59
C SER A 423 4.55 10.78 -23.04
N LEU A 424 3.56 11.30 -23.78
CA LEU A 424 2.76 12.44 -23.34
C LEU A 424 1.80 12.11 -22.18
N GLU A 425 1.26 10.90 -22.12
CA GLU A 425 0.45 10.46 -20.96
C GLU A 425 1.30 10.31 -19.68
N GLN A 426 2.55 9.84 -19.81
CA GLN A 426 3.50 9.85 -18.70
C GLN A 426 3.80 11.29 -18.24
N LEU A 427 4.02 12.22 -19.18
CA LEU A 427 4.21 13.63 -18.87
C LEU A 427 3.01 14.19 -18.08
N LYS A 428 1.77 14.00 -18.57
CA LYS A 428 0.55 14.50 -17.89
C LYS A 428 0.40 13.95 -16.48
N ARG A 429 0.72 12.68 -16.26
CA ARG A 429 0.60 12.04 -14.95
C ARG A 429 1.60 12.62 -13.96
N HIS A 430 2.85 12.80 -14.40
CA HIS A 430 3.93 13.05 -13.47
C HIS A 430 4.35 14.54 -13.43
N ASP A 431 4.26 15.30 -14.52
CA ASP A 431 4.50 16.77 -14.63
C ASP A 431 3.31 17.47 -15.37
N PRO A 432 2.12 17.54 -14.76
CA PRO A 432 0.94 18.13 -15.40
C PRO A 432 1.09 19.63 -15.73
N ASP A 433 2.04 20.31 -15.09
CA ASP A 433 2.41 21.70 -15.29
C ASP A 433 3.20 21.94 -16.59
N VAL A 434 3.76 20.89 -17.20
CA VAL A 434 4.50 20.98 -18.46
C VAL A 434 3.55 20.84 -19.64
N LYS A 435 3.42 21.92 -20.42
CA LYS A 435 2.56 21.92 -21.61
C LYS A 435 3.30 21.42 -22.84
N VAL A 436 2.70 20.49 -23.56
CA VAL A 436 3.21 20.02 -24.86
C VAL A 436 3.04 21.13 -25.89
N SER A 437 4.07 21.36 -26.70
CA SER A 437 4.03 22.29 -27.83
C SER A 437 3.96 21.54 -29.15
N LEU A 438 3.10 22.01 -30.05
CA LEU A 438 3.10 21.57 -31.45
C LEU A 438 4.14 22.36 -32.26
N ASP A 439 4.39 23.61 -31.88
CA ASP A 439 5.41 24.47 -32.47
C ASP A 439 6.79 24.19 -31.86
N PRO A 440 7.89 24.26 -32.65
CA PRO A 440 9.24 24.09 -32.13
C PRO A 440 9.56 25.07 -31.00
N THR A 441 10.11 24.54 -29.92
CA THR A 441 10.62 25.30 -28.79
C THR A 441 12.04 24.84 -28.47
N ARG A 442 12.76 25.62 -27.64
CA ARG A 442 14.08 25.21 -27.15
C ARG A 442 14.04 24.10 -26.09
N PHE A 443 12.85 23.66 -25.67
CA PHE A 443 12.66 22.70 -24.58
C PHE A 443 12.16 21.36 -25.12
N LEU A 444 12.87 20.30 -24.76
CA LEU A 444 12.61 18.94 -25.23
C LEU A 444 12.25 18.05 -24.05
N LEU A 445 11.13 17.34 -24.17
CA LEU A 445 10.87 16.11 -23.43
C LEU A 445 11.55 14.97 -24.18
N VAL A 446 12.52 14.32 -23.56
CA VAL A 446 13.23 13.16 -24.14
C VAL A 446 12.83 11.93 -23.34
N SER A 447 11.97 11.07 -23.87
CA SER A 447 11.65 9.79 -23.22
C SER A 447 12.64 8.70 -23.60
N ASN A 448 12.79 7.70 -22.72
CA ASN A 448 13.79 6.63 -22.77
C ASN A 448 15.23 7.11 -22.53
N SER A 449 15.42 8.17 -21.75
CA SER A 449 16.69 8.88 -21.57
C SER A 449 17.24 8.86 -20.14
N SER A 450 16.66 8.03 -19.28
CA SER A 450 17.02 7.94 -17.86
C SER A 450 17.71 6.62 -17.52
N ILE A 451 18.25 6.51 -16.30
CA ILE A 451 18.77 5.26 -15.72
C ILE A 451 17.72 4.14 -15.70
N LEU A 452 16.43 4.46 -15.51
CA LEU A 452 15.33 3.47 -15.60
C LEU A 452 15.18 2.86 -17.01
N CYS A 453 15.82 3.46 -18.01
CA CYS A 453 15.87 3.01 -19.38
C CYS A 453 17.30 2.58 -19.79
N ASN A 454 18.16 2.31 -18.79
CA ASN A 454 19.57 1.97 -18.91
C ASN A 454 20.45 3.05 -19.55
N VAL A 455 19.99 4.30 -19.65
CA VAL A 455 20.79 5.42 -20.16
C VAL A 455 21.39 6.16 -18.98
N SER A 456 22.70 6.09 -18.81
CA SER A 456 23.42 6.89 -17.82
C SER A 456 23.37 8.38 -18.17
N LEU A 457 23.59 9.23 -17.17
CA LEU A 457 23.65 10.67 -17.41
C LEU A 457 24.81 11.01 -18.34
N GLU A 458 25.97 10.39 -18.14
CA GLU A 458 27.16 10.60 -18.97
C GLU A 458 26.89 10.23 -20.44
N GLU A 459 26.15 9.14 -20.70
CA GLU A 459 25.73 8.78 -22.05
C GLU A 459 24.74 9.79 -22.63
N LEU A 460 23.77 10.25 -21.85
CA LEU A 460 22.81 11.26 -22.29
C LEU A 460 23.49 12.59 -22.65
N GLU A 461 24.36 13.08 -21.78
CA GLU A 461 25.14 14.29 -22.00
C GLU A 461 26.05 14.16 -23.23
N ALA A 462 26.81 13.07 -23.34
CA ALA A 462 27.67 12.83 -24.50
C ALA A 462 26.89 12.87 -25.84
N ILE A 463 25.64 12.37 -25.84
CA ILE A 463 24.79 12.40 -27.04
C ILE A 463 24.30 13.82 -27.33
N PHE A 464 23.76 14.54 -26.35
CA PHE A 464 23.11 15.83 -26.59
C PHE A 464 24.11 16.99 -26.71
N LEU A 465 25.21 16.97 -25.96
CA LEU A 465 26.28 17.98 -26.03
C LEU A 465 27.03 17.96 -27.37
N ALA A 466 27.01 16.83 -28.09
CA ALA A 466 27.53 16.76 -29.45
C ALA A 466 26.72 17.62 -30.46
N PHE A 467 25.46 17.93 -30.15
CA PHE A 467 24.62 18.82 -30.96
C PHE A 467 24.63 20.26 -30.44
N ASP A 468 24.72 20.43 -29.12
CA ASP A 468 24.62 21.71 -28.44
C ASP A 468 25.46 21.72 -27.15
N GLU A 469 26.63 22.35 -27.20
CA GLU A 469 27.59 22.36 -26.08
C GLU A 469 27.07 23.06 -24.81
N ASP A 470 26.03 23.90 -24.96
CA ASP A 470 25.40 24.66 -23.88
C ASP A 470 24.07 24.03 -23.40
N ALA A 471 23.79 22.77 -23.72
CA ALA A 471 22.55 22.11 -23.33
C ALA A 471 22.47 21.87 -21.80
N GLU A 472 21.30 22.17 -21.20
CA GLU A 472 21.02 21.89 -19.78
C GLU A 472 20.05 20.72 -19.61
N PHE A 473 20.21 19.96 -18.52
CA PHE A 473 19.46 18.72 -18.27
C PHE A 473 18.68 18.77 -16.95
N ILE A 474 17.40 18.44 -17.02
CA ILE A 474 16.57 18.11 -15.84
C ILE A 474 16.34 16.61 -15.86
N VAL A 475 16.92 15.90 -14.91
CA VAL A 475 16.83 14.44 -14.83
C VAL A 475 16.25 14.02 -13.49
N TYR A 476 15.63 12.85 -13.50
CA TYR A 476 15.04 12.25 -12.31
C TYR A 476 15.64 10.87 -12.11
N PRO A 477 16.85 10.77 -11.53
CA PRO A 477 17.74 9.60 -11.67
C PRO A 477 17.04 8.26 -11.38
N ASN A 478 16.09 8.25 -10.43
CA ASN A 478 15.35 7.05 -10.02
C ASN A 478 13.82 7.23 -9.99
N LYS A 479 13.25 8.23 -10.66
CA LYS A 479 11.80 8.49 -10.59
C LYS A 479 11.07 8.47 -11.93
N ARG A 480 11.73 8.80 -13.04
CA ARG A 480 11.07 8.98 -14.34
C ARG A 480 11.86 8.36 -15.48
N SER A 481 11.15 7.77 -16.44
CA SER A 481 11.71 7.17 -17.65
C SER A 481 12.09 8.21 -18.73
N TYR A 482 12.11 9.49 -18.37
CA TYR A 482 12.35 10.60 -19.28
C TYR A 482 13.10 11.72 -18.56
N SER A 483 13.78 12.52 -19.36
CA SER A 483 14.56 13.70 -18.97
C SER A 483 14.08 14.89 -19.80
N PHE A 484 14.25 16.10 -19.27
CA PHE A 484 14.08 17.30 -20.07
C PHE A 484 15.44 17.84 -20.47
N VAL A 485 15.54 18.29 -21.73
CA VAL A 485 16.72 18.94 -22.28
C VAL A 485 16.35 20.33 -22.74
N GLN A 486 17.10 21.32 -22.28
CA GLN A 486 17.00 22.70 -22.74
C GLN A 486 18.17 23.01 -23.66
N CYS A 487 17.89 23.28 -24.93
CA CYS A 487 18.89 23.72 -25.90
C CYS A 487 19.10 25.24 -25.84
N SER A 488 20.26 25.69 -26.30
CA SER A 488 20.65 27.11 -26.44
C SER A 488 19.75 27.88 -27.41
N SER A 489 19.25 27.22 -28.46
CA SER A 489 18.34 27.81 -29.45
C SER A 489 17.24 26.86 -29.94
N VAL A 490 16.19 27.42 -30.55
CA VAL A 490 15.11 26.63 -31.17
C VAL A 490 15.60 25.86 -32.39
N GLU A 491 16.56 26.42 -33.15
CA GLU A 491 17.19 25.73 -34.28
C GLU A 491 17.91 24.46 -33.80
N LYS A 492 18.71 24.56 -32.73
CA LYS A 492 19.42 23.41 -32.13
C LYS A 492 18.46 22.33 -31.64
N ALA A 493 17.42 22.70 -30.90
CA ALA A 493 16.38 21.76 -30.45
C ALA A 493 15.67 21.05 -31.62
N THR A 494 15.45 21.77 -32.71
CA THR A 494 14.84 21.22 -33.94
C THR A 494 15.76 20.23 -34.63
N THR A 495 17.06 20.54 -34.74
CA THR A 495 18.08 19.62 -35.26
C THR A 495 18.16 18.36 -34.41
N VAL A 496 18.28 18.49 -33.08
CA VAL A 496 18.32 17.36 -32.13
C VAL A 496 17.09 16.45 -32.29
N ARG A 497 15.89 17.03 -32.35
CA ARG A 497 14.66 16.24 -32.56
C ARG A 497 14.65 15.59 -33.94
N SER A 498 15.06 16.30 -34.99
CA SER A 498 15.10 15.77 -36.36
C SER A 498 16.09 14.61 -36.53
N GLU A 499 17.17 14.58 -35.76
CA GLU A 499 18.17 13.51 -35.84
C GLU A 499 17.84 12.34 -34.88
N LEU A 500 17.43 12.63 -33.64
CA LEU A 500 17.32 11.62 -32.59
C LEU A 500 15.89 11.10 -32.35
N HIS A 501 14.84 11.78 -32.83
CA HIS A 501 13.47 11.33 -32.58
C HIS A 501 13.19 9.98 -33.27
N GLY A 502 12.77 9.01 -32.46
CA GLY A 502 12.51 7.64 -32.85
C GLY A 502 13.78 6.80 -33.05
N LEU A 503 14.98 7.31 -32.77
CA LEU A 503 16.26 6.67 -33.06
C LEU A 503 16.93 6.08 -31.79
N ILE A 504 17.65 4.98 -31.93
CA ILE A 504 18.66 4.53 -30.95
C ILE A 504 20.02 5.11 -31.38
N PRO A 505 20.60 6.07 -30.63
CA PRO A 505 21.92 6.62 -30.92
C PRO A 505 22.99 5.53 -31.03
N GLN A 506 23.92 5.68 -31.99
CA GLN A 506 24.97 4.68 -32.25
C GLN A 506 25.95 4.49 -31.08
N SER A 507 26.06 5.48 -30.20
CA SER A 507 26.88 5.43 -28.98
C SER A 507 26.28 4.52 -27.89
N LEU A 508 25.00 4.15 -27.99
CA LEU A 508 24.33 3.25 -27.04
C LEU A 508 24.46 1.79 -27.47
N LYS A 509 24.08 0.86 -26.58
CA LYS A 509 24.03 -0.60 -26.89
C LYS A 509 22.70 -0.99 -27.55
N ASN A 510 22.68 -2.09 -28.32
CA ASN A 510 21.46 -2.65 -28.95
C ASN A 510 20.30 -2.94 -27.97
N SER A 511 20.57 -3.01 -26.66
CA SER A 511 19.57 -3.19 -25.60
C SER A 511 18.78 -1.92 -25.24
N HIS A 512 19.17 -0.74 -25.73
CA HIS A 512 18.52 0.53 -25.42
C HIS A 512 17.28 0.79 -26.27
N GLN A 513 16.34 1.55 -25.73
CA GLN A 513 15.12 1.94 -26.44
C GLN A 513 15.36 3.23 -27.25
N PRO A 514 14.67 3.42 -28.40
CA PRO A 514 14.80 4.65 -29.16
C PRO A 514 14.27 5.87 -28.41
N PHE A 515 14.93 7.02 -28.54
CA PHE A 515 14.47 8.26 -27.90
C PHE A 515 13.16 8.75 -28.50
N ILE A 516 12.21 9.13 -27.64
CA ILE A 516 10.95 9.76 -28.06
C ILE A 516 10.98 11.22 -27.62
N ILE A 517 11.19 12.10 -28.59
CA ILE A 517 11.43 13.54 -28.37
C ILE A 517 10.21 14.38 -28.75
N SER A 518 9.65 15.12 -27.80
CA SER A 518 8.54 16.06 -28.01
C SER A 518 8.92 17.48 -27.59
N PHE A 519 8.42 18.50 -28.29
CA PHE A 519 8.56 19.89 -27.86
C PHE A 519 7.62 20.19 -26.71
N VAL A 520 8.08 20.99 -25.75
CA VAL A 520 7.27 21.47 -24.62
C VAL A 520 7.38 23.00 -24.52
N GLN A 521 6.32 23.67 -24.08
CA GLN A 521 6.27 25.14 -23.99
C GLN A 521 7.10 25.66 -22.82
N ASN A 522 7.19 24.87 -21.75
CA ASN A 522 7.88 25.19 -20.52
C ASN A 522 8.57 23.92 -19.96
N LEU A 523 9.54 24.12 -19.08
CA LEU A 523 10.11 23.05 -18.27
C LEU A 523 9.26 22.89 -17.00
N PRO A 524 9.32 21.74 -16.32
CA PRO A 524 8.60 21.57 -15.06
C PRO A 524 9.05 22.65 -14.09
N GLU A 525 8.09 23.33 -13.50
CA GLU A 525 8.40 24.09 -12.30
C GLU A 525 8.79 23.06 -11.26
N ALA A 526 9.81 23.36 -10.46
CA ALA A 526 10.05 22.52 -9.33
C ALA A 526 8.80 22.53 -8.48
N LYS A 527 8.10 21.39 -8.48
CA LYS A 527 7.11 21.09 -7.46
C LYS A 527 7.81 21.44 -6.17
N LYS A 528 7.23 22.36 -5.40
CA LYS A 528 7.47 22.38 -3.96
C LYS A 528 7.10 20.97 -3.53
N SER A 529 8.06 20.05 -3.57
CA SER A 529 8.01 18.90 -2.68
C SER A 529 7.69 19.56 -1.34
N GLU A 530 6.73 19.02 -0.60
CA GLU A 530 6.72 19.31 0.82
C GLU A 530 8.15 19.07 1.25
N ASN A 531 8.91 20.16 1.38
CA ASN A 531 10.34 20.12 1.56
C ASN A 531 10.39 19.75 3.01
N PHE A 532 10.25 18.46 3.24
CA PHE A 532 10.32 17.85 4.52
C PHE A 532 11.72 18.19 4.99
N ARG A 533 11.80 19.26 5.77
CA ARG A 533 13.02 19.79 6.34
C ARG A 533 12.95 19.42 7.82
N PRO A 534 14.05 18.94 8.39
CA PRO A 534 14.16 18.79 9.83
C PRO A 534 13.70 20.09 10.49
N ALA A 535 12.90 19.97 11.55
CA ALA A 535 12.54 21.16 12.33
C ALA A 535 13.82 21.84 12.83
N ASP A 536 13.75 23.16 12.95
CA ASP A 536 14.87 24.00 13.39
C ASP A 536 16.09 24.04 12.45
N LEU A 537 16.07 23.40 11.27
CA LEU A 537 17.12 23.57 10.26
C LEU A 537 16.94 24.88 9.48
N GLU A 538 17.97 25.73 9.47
CA GLU A 538 17.92 27.02 8.77
C GLU A 538 19.07 27.15 7.76
N VAL A 539 18.77 27.63 6.56
CA VAL A 539 19.76 27.87 5.50
C VAL A 539 19.60 29.29 4.97
N VAL A 540 20.66 30.07 5.05
CA VAL A 540 20.73 31.47 4.60
C VAL A 540 21.67 31.52 3.40
N GLU A 541 21.13 31.83 2.22
CA GLU A 541 21.92 32.02 1.00
C GLU A 541 22.62 33.38 0.99
N ASP A 542 23.74 33.46 0.26
CA ASP A 542 24.53 34.69 0.06
C ASP A 542 24.94 35.39 1.38
N TYR A 543 25.18 34.61 2.42
CA TYR A 543 25.57 35.12 3.74
C TYR A 543 27.02 35.64 3.77
N VAL A 544 27.91 35.00 3.01
CA VAL A 544 29.33 35.38 2.88
C VAL A 544 29.51 36.26 1.65
N SER A 545 30.11 37.44 1.80
CA SER A 545 30.45 38.30 0.66
C SER A 545 31.58 37.69 -0.18
N GLU A 546 31.65 38.01 -1.48
CA GLU A 546 32.72 37.52 -2.37
C GLU A 546 34.13 37.84 -1.86
N GLN A 547 34.33 39.02 -1.28
CA GLN A 547 35.60 39.41 -0.68
C GLN A 547 35.98 38.48 0.49
N LEU A 548 35.03 38.24 1.41
CA LEU A 548 35.24 37.36 2.54
C LEU A 548 35.44 35.89 2.12
N GLU A 549 34.70 35.41 1.11
CA GLU A 549 34.90 34.07 0.56
C GLU A 549 36.32 33.90 0.01
N LYS A 550 36.82 34.88 -0.74
CA LYS A 550 38.19 34.88 -1.26
C LYS A 550 39.22 34.84 -0.13
N GLU A 551 39.08 35.68 0.89
CA GLU A 551 40.01 35.70 2.04
C GLU A 551 40.00 34.38 2.81
N LEU A 552 38.83 33.76 2.99
CA LEU A 552 38.70 32.45 3.66
C LEU A 552 39.31 31.32 2.81
N VAL A 553 39.10 31.33 1.50
CA VAL A 553 39.66 30.31 0.59
C VAL A 553 41.18 30.44 0.49
N ASP A 554 41.71 31.65 0.32
CA ASP A 554 43.15 31.91 0.22
C ASP A 554 43.88 31.46 1.50
N LEU A 555 43.29 31.73 2.67
CA LEU A 555 43.78 31.24 3.96
C LEU A 555 43.89 29.71 4.00
N LEU A 556 42.86 29.01 3.52
CA LEU A 556 42.77 27.55 3.64
C LEU A 556 43.65 26.83 2.60
N ILE A 557 43.75 27.35 1.38
CA ILE A 557 44.59 26.77 0.32
C ILE A 557 46.08 26.96 0.65
N SER A 558 46.46 28.09 1.26
CA SER A 558 47.86 28.38 1.62
C SER A 558 48.30 27.78 2.96
N HIS A 559 47.40 27.09 3.67
CA HIS A 559 47.69 26.61 5.02
C HIS A 559 48.68 25.43 5.02
N PRO A 560 49.79 25.49 5.77
CA PRO A 560 50.84 24.46 5.72
C PRO A 560 50.46 23.12 6.36
N GLN A 561 49.44 23.08 7.23
CA GLN A 561 49.00 21.87 7.97
C GLN A 561 47.76 21.18 7.35
N VAL A 562 47.81 20.81 6.07
CA VAL A 562 46.71 20.03 5.46
C VAL A 562 46.87 18.55 5.84
N GLN A 563 45.93 18.02 6.63
CA GLN A 563 45.85 16.58 6.89
C GLN A 563 44.94 15.91 5.86
N SER A 564 45.43 14.85 5.22
CA SER A 564 44.62 14.03 4.30
C SER A 564 43.85 12.97 5.08
N LEU A 565 42.52 12.98 4.97
CA LEU A 565 41.60 12.08 5.64
C LEU A 565 40.75 11.34 4.60
N LYS A 566 41.16 10.09 4.31
CA LYS A 566 40.64 9.23 3.22
C LYS A 566 40.63 9.91 1.84
N HIS A 567 39.65 10.79 1.64
CA HIS A 567 39.30 11.46 0.39
C HIS A 567 39.15 12.98 0.55
N ARG A 568 39.51 13.60 1.68
CA ARG A 568 39.40 15.05 1.84
C ARG A 568 40.59 15.63 2.59
N SER A 569 40.84 16.90 2.34
CA SER A 569 41.85 17.69 3.03
C SER A 569 41.19 18.46 4.17
N VAL A 570 41.78 18.39 5.36
CA VAL A 570 41.19 18.94 6.59
C VAL A 570 42.19 19.85 7.28
N VAL A 571 41.67 20.98 7.79
CA VAL A 571 42.38 21.89 8.70
C VAL A 571 41.52 22.13 9.94
N HIS A 572 42.14 22.17 11.12
CA HIS A 572 41.49 22.46 12.39
C HIS A 572 42.02 23.76 12.97
N PHE A 573 41.15 24.54 13.62
CA PHE A 573 41.55 25.72 14.40
C PHE A 573 41.02 25.63 15.83
N ALA A 574 41.78 26.23 16.76
CA ALA A 574 41.64 26.17 18.21
C ALA A 574 41.77 24.75 18.80
N HIS A 575 40.87 23.83 18.46
CA HIS A 575 40.90 22.44 18.92
C HIS A 575 40.86 21.45 17.74
N VAL A 576 41.66 20.38 17.84
CA VAL A 576 41.63 19.27 16.87
C VAL A 576 40.31 18.51 17.00
N PHE A 577 39.68 18.15 15.89
CA PHE A 577 38.49 17.30 15.89
C PHE A 577 38.92 15.82 15.83
N ASP A 578 38.46 15.02 16.78
CA ASP A 578 38.67 13.57 16.81
C ASP A 578 37.55 12.86 16.04
N TYR A 579 37.91 12.24 14.92
CA TYR A 579 36.99 11.54 14.03
C TYR A 579 36.56 10.15 14.53
N SER A 580 37.22 9.60 15.55
CA SER A 580 36.81 8.33 16.17
C SER A 580 35.64 8.53 17.14
N THR A 581 35.64 9.66 17.84
CA THR A 581 34.64 10.02 18.85
C THR A 581 33.71 11.15 18.38
N ASN A 582 33.92 11.68 17.18
CA ASN A 582 33.26 12.88 16.63
C ASN A 582 33.23 14.05 17.64
N SER A 583 34.33 14.28 18.35
CA SER A 583 34.43 15.24 19.46
C SER A 583 35.61 16.20 19.30
N ALA A 584 35.69 17.24 20.13
CA ALA A 584 36.89 18.07 20.23
C ALA A 584 37.93 17.40 21.13
N SER A 585 39.18 17.39 20.69
CA SER A 585 40.29 16.83 21.44
C SER A 585 40.65 17.76 22.62
N GLU A 586 40.53 17.26 23.85
CA GLU A 586 40.83 18.05 25.06
C GLU A 586 42.33 18.34 25.26
N TRP A 587 43.19 17.50 24.70
CA TRP A 587 44.66 17.55 24.87
C TRP A 587 45.45 18.02 23.64
N LYS A 588 44.80 18.20 22.48
CA LYS A 588 45.47 18.59 21.22
C LYS A 588 44.93 19.93 20.75
N ALA A 589 45.72 20.97 21.02
CA ALA A 589 45.51 22.29 20.44
C ALA A 589 45.79 22.27 18.94
N ALA A 590 44.97 22.98 18.18
CA ALA A 590 45.22 23.28 16.78
C ALA A 590 45.71 24.73 16.63
N ASP A 591 45.95 25.18 15.39
CA ASP A 591 46.37 26.56 15.14
C ASP A 591 45.30 27.56 15.62
N PRO A 592 45.69 28.76 16.10
CA PRO A 592 44.74 29.74 16.60
C PRO A 592 43.75 30.18 15.50
N ILE A 593 42.54 30.57 15.90
CA ILE A 593 41.49 31.01 14.97
C ILE A 593 41.99 32.26 14.21
N PRO A 594 42.13 32.19 12.87
CA PRO A 594 42.65 33.32 12.09
C PRO A 594 41.73 34.54 12.11
N PRO A 595 42.26 35.77 11.96
CA PRO A 595 41.47 37.00 12.04
C PRO A 595 40.25 37.02 11.10
N VAL A 596 40.39 36.51 9.87
CA VAL A 596 39.28 36.42 8.91
C VAL A 596 38.14 35.52 9.39
N ILE A 597 38.43 34.42 10.10
CA ILE A 597 37.42 33.55 10.70
C ILE A 597 36.78 34.26 11.91
N ASN A 598 37.54 35.02 12.69
CA ASN A 598 36.98 35.84 13.77
C ASN A 598 36.00 36.89 13.25
N THR A 599 36.31 37.57 12.13
CA THR A 599 35.38 38.50 11.48
C THR A 599 34.05 37.82 11.12
N LEU A 600 34.10 36.58 10.62
CA LEU A 600 32.90 35.79 10.32
C LEU A 600 32.12 35.42 11.59
N ILE A 601 32.80 35.04 12.68
CA ILE A 601 32.19 34.75 13.98
C ILE A 601 31.51 36.01 14.54
N ASP A 602 32.16 37.16 14.47
CA ASP A 602 31.63 38.43 14.96
C ASP A 602 30.34 38.81 14.22
N LYS A 603 30.32 38.56 12.90
CA LYS A 603 29.12 38.72 12.08
C LYS A 603 28.01 37.76 12.49
N LEU A 604 28.30 36.47 12.71
CA LEU A 604 27.32 35.47 13.17
C LEU A 604 26.68 35.85 14.51
N ILE A 605 27.46 36.44 15.43
CA ILE A 605 26.96 36.93 16.73
C ILE A 605 26.12 38.19 16.54
N SER A 606 26.60 39.16 15.76
CA SER A 606 25.87 40.40 15.47
C SER A 606 24.52 40.14 14.83
N ASP A 607 24.48 39.20 13.88
CA ASP A 607 23.26 38.80 13.15
C ASP A 607 22.39 37.83 13.98
N LYS A 608 22.82 37.48 15.21
CA LYS A 608 22.10 36.65 16.20
C LYS A 608 21.86 35.19 15.78
N TYR A 609 22.69 34.65 14.89
CA TYR A 609 22.65 33.22 14.55
C TYR A 609 23.30 32.35 15.62
N ILE A 610 24.27 32.90 16.37
CA ILE A 610 24.91 32.27 17.51
C ILE A 610 25.02 33.26 18.67
N THR A 611 24.98 32.75 19.90
CA THR A 611 25.14 33.56 21.12
C THR A 611 26.53 33.45 21.74
N GLU A 612 27.19 32.32 21.52
CA GLU A 612 28.53 32.03 22.04
C GLU A 612 29.55 31.95 20.92
N ARG A 613 30.80 32.29 21.25
CA ARG A 613 31.91 32.17 20.30
C ARG A 613 32.30 30.70 20.11
N PRO A 614 32.29 30.17 18.87
CA PRO A 614 32.82 28.85 18.56
C PRO A 614 34.31 28.77 18.91
N ASP A 615 34.71 27.67 19.52
CA ASP A 615 36.08 27.36 19.93
C ASP A 615 36.59 26.07 19.28
N GLN A 616 35.83 25.47 18.35
CA GLN A 616 36.31 24.40 17.48
C GLN A 616 35.87 24.69 16.05
N ILE A 617 36.83 24.80 15.13
CA ILE A 617 36.55 25.03 13.72
C ILE A 617 37.23 23.92 12.90
N THR A 618 36.46 23.31 12.00
CA THR A 618 36.96 22.35 11.02
C THR A 618 36.71 22.89 9.61
N ALA A 619 37.79 23.10 8.86
CA ALA A 619 37.73 23.35 7.44
C ALA A 619 37.91 22.04 6.68
N ASN A 620 36.98 21.71 5.79
CA ASN A 620 37.06 20.55 4.90
C ASN A 620 37.12 21.03 3.45
N VAL A 621 38.06 20.48 2.68
CA VAL A 621 38.15 20.64 1.23
C VAL A 621 37.76 19.32 0.57
N TYR A 622 36.68 19.36 -0.20
CA TYR A 622 36.13 18.23 -0.93
C TYR A 622 36.46 18.37 -2.41
N GLU A 623 37.15 17.39 -2.97
CA GLU A 623 37.28 17.28 -4.43
C GLU A 623 36.01 16.68 -5.06
N PRO A 624 35.78 16.89 -6.38
CA PRO A 624 34.68 16.29 -7.11
C PRO A 624 34.52 14.78 -6.84
N GLY A 625 33.33 14.36 -6.40
CA GLY A 625 33.03 12.97 -6.07
C GLY A 625 33.07 12.63 -4.58
N HIS A 626 33.75 13.43 -3.76
CA HIS A 626 33.94 13.15 -2.34
C HIS A 626 32.75 13.61 -1.48
N GLY A 627 32.61 12.99 -0.32
CA GLY A 627 31.52 13.20 0.63
C GLY A 627 31.92 12.87 2.07
N ILE A 628 30.92 12.88 2.96
CA ILE A 628 31.06 12.53 4.39
C ILE A 628 29.93 11.60 4.80
N PRO A 629 30.22 10.48 5.51
CA PRO A 629 29.19 9.58 6.03
C PRO A 629 28.15 10.29 6.89
N SER A 630 26.94 9.72 6.92
CA SER A 630 25.85 10.24 7.74
C SER A 630 26.14 10.02 9.24
N HIS A 631 26.16 11.08 10.04
CA HIS A 631 26.53 11.05 11.46
C HIS A 631 25.77 12.09 12.29
N TYR A 632 25.85 11.96 13.61
CA TYR A 632 25.57 13.06 14.55
C TYR A 632 26.91 13.70 14.94
N ASP A 633 26.90 15.01 15.14
CA ASP A 633 27.92 15.62 15.99
C ASP A 633 27.61 15.26 17.45
N THR A 634 28.62 14.85 18.20
CA THR A 634 28.48 14.34 19.57
C THR A 634 27.77 15.36 20.48
N HIS A 635 26.64 14.97 21.08
CA HIS A 635 25.80 15.89 21.86
C HIS A 635 26.50 16.34 23.14
N SER A 636 27.27 15.44 23.77
CA SER A 636 28.05 15.78 24.97
C SER A 636 29.25 16.68 24.68
N ALA A 637 29.78 16.66 23.45
CA ALA A 637 30.98 17.40 23.09
C ALA A 637 30.70 18.83 22.65
N PHE A 638 29.53 19.10 22.06
CA PHE A 638 29.22 20.39 21.47
C PHE A 638 27.91 20.99 21.98
N GLU A 639 27.81 22.31 21.95
CA GLU A 639 26.61 23.09 22.22
C GLU A 639 25.71 23.22 20.97
N ASP A 640 24.47 23.68 21.18
CA ASP A 640 23.53 24.08 20.13
C ASP A 640 23.71 25.58 19.85
N PRO A 641 23.88 26.06 18.60
CA PRO A 641 23.79 25.37 17.31
C PRO A 641 25.14 24.95 16.70
N ILE A 642 25.10 24.11 15.66
CA ILE A 642 26.24 23.82 14.79
C ILE A 642 26.12 24.65 13.52
N VAL A 643 27.19 25.36 13.17
CA VAL A 643 27.24 26.24 12.00
C VAL A 643 28.07 25.59 10.91
N SER A 644 27.53 25.51 9.70
CA SER A 644 28.28 25.11 8.50
C SER A 644 28.21 26.20 7.43
N ILE A 645 29.37 26.64 6.94
CA ILE A 645 29.50 27.60 5.86
C ILE A 645 29.98 26.85 4.62
N SER A 646 29.31 27.08 3.48
CA SER A 646 29.63 26.47 2.20
C SER A 646 30.31 27.49 1.29
N LEU A 647 31.47 27.16 0.72
CA LEU A 647 32.29 28.04 -0.13
C LEU A 647 32.69 27.33 -1.44
N LEU A 648 33.06 28.11 -2.44
CA LEU A 648 33.43 27.74 -3.82
C LEU A 648 32.33 27.11 -4.68
N SER A 649 31.59 26.12 -4.16
CA SER A 649 30.59 25.41 -4.95
C SER A 649 29.44 24.85 -4.11
N ASP A 650 28.34 24.57 -4.82
CA ASP A 650 27.10 24.05 -4.29
C ASP A 650 27.22 22.56 -3.94
N VAL A 651 26.47 22.09 -2.95
CA VAL A 651 26.36 20.67 -2.61
C VAL A 651 24.99 20.34 -2.05
N VAL A 652 24.54 19.09 -2.23
CA VAL A 652 23.36 18.56 -1.54
C VAL A 652 23.79 17.75 -0.32
N MET A 653 23.41 18.20 0.87
CA MET A 653 23.57 17.50 2.14
C MET A 653 22.28 16.72 2.47
N GLU A 654 22.41 15.46 2.88
CA GLU A 654 21.29 14.60 3.27
C GLU A 654 21.14 14.55 4.78
N PHE A 655 19.95 14.90 5.28
CA PHE A 655 19.54 14.71 6.66
C PHE A 655 18.66 13.46 6.77
N LYS A 656 19.02 12.50 7.62
CA LYS A 656 18.31 11.23 7.84
C LYS A 656 17.74 11.20 9.25
N ASP A 657 16.45 10.89 9.39
CA ASP A 657 15.78 10.84 10.70
C ASP A 657 16.37 9.69 11.53
N GLY A 658 16.78 9.98 12.77
CA GLY A 658 17.26 8.99 13.72
C GLY A 658 16.22 7.94 14.09
N ALA A 659 14.94 8.31 14.09
CA ALA A 659 13.83 7.39 14.39
C ALA A 659 13.36 6.62 13.15
N ASN A 660 13.53 7.18 11.95
CA ASN A 660 13.16 6.53 10.69
C ASN A 660 14.22 6.79 9.61
N SER A 661 15.20 5.90 9.50
CA SER A 661 16.30 6.02 8.54
C SER A 661 15.88 5.96 7.06
N ALA A 662 14.61 5.67 6.74
CA ALA A 662 14.06 5.79 5.39
C ALA A 662 13.62 7.23 5.06
N ARG A 663 13.41 8.08 6.07
CA ARG A 663 13.07 9.49 5.91
C ARG A 663 14.34 10.31 5.70
N ILE A 664 14.58 10.69 4.44
CA ILE A 664 15.74 11.47 4.02
C ILE A 664 15.29 12.83 3.49
N ALA A 665 15.84 13.90 4.05
CA ALA A 665 15.65 15.28 3.65
C ALA A 665 16.90 15.81 2.92
N PRO A 666 16.91 15.90 1.58
CA PRO A 666 18.01 16.51 0.83
C PRO A 666 17.94 18.04 0.90
N VAL A 667 19.05 18.67 1.26
CA VAL A 667 19.16 20.13 1.46
C VAL A 667 20.29 20.68 0.59
N LEU A 668 19.95 21.55 -0.37
CA LEU A 668 20.93 22.26 -1.17
C LEU A 668 21.59 23.37 -0.35
N LEU A 669 22.91 23.31 -0.25
CA LEU A 669 23.79 24.33 0.31
C LEU A 669 24.55 25.00 -0.84
N LYS A 670 24.14 26.21 -1.21
CA LYS A 670 24.84 26.98 -2.27
C LYS A 670 26.20 27.49 -1.79
N SER A 671 27.09 27.83 -2.70
CA SER A 671 28.27 28.62 -2.35
C SER A 671 27.87 29.91 -1.63
N LYS A 672 28.69 30.35 -0.67
CA LYS A 672 28.46 31.50 0.21
C LYS A 672 27.28 31.35 1.19
N SER A 673 26.70 30.17 1.32
CA SER A 673 25.57 29.94 2.23
C SER A 673 26.00 29.58 3.66
N LEU A 674 25.15 29.95 4.60
CA LEU A 674 25.16 29.54 6.01
C LEU A 674 24.09 28.48 6.21
N CYS A 675 24.47 27.35 6.80
CA CYS A 675 23.57 26.30 7.28
C CYS A 675 23.68 26.23 8.81
N LEU A 676 22.57 26.46 9.49
CA LEU A 676 22.45 26.43 10.93
C LEU A 676 21.68 25.17 11.33
N ILE A 677 22.39 24.22 11.93
CA ILE A 677 21.86 22.95 12.40
C ILE A 677 21.60 23.10 13.89
N LYS A 678 20.34 23.33 14.26
CA LYS A 678 19.91 23.59 15.63
C LYS A 678 18.70 22.75 16.04
N GLY A 679 18.40 22.68 17.33
CA GLY A 679 17.20 22.00 17.84
C GLY A 679 17.03 20.58 17.28
N GLU A 680 15.87 20.27 16.72
CA GLU A 680 15.60 18.92 16.21
C GLU A 680 16.62 18.47 15.16
N SER A 681 16.94 19.34 14.19
CA SER A 681 17.89 19.05 13.11
C SER A 681 19.30 18.68 13.58
N ARG A 682 19.69 19.11 14.79
CA ARG A 682 20.98 18.78 15.40
C ARG A 682 20.94 17.47 16.16
N PHE A 683 19.91 17.27 16.96
CA PHE A 683 19.87 16.24 17.98
C PHE A 683 19.13 14.96 17.57
N ARG A 684 18.31 15.00 16.51
CA ARG A 684 17.54 13.85 16.01
C ARG A 684 17.96 13.41 14.61
N TRP A 685 18.58 14.29 13.84
CA TRP A 685 18.89 14.04 12.44
C TRP A 685 20.37 13.77 12.22
N LYS A 686 20.69 12.63 11.59
CA LYS A 686 22.04 12.38 11.09
C LYS A 686 22.23 13.17 9.81
N HIS A 687 23.36 13.83 9.62
CA HIS A 687 23.63 14.60 8.40
C HIS A 687 24.89 14.07 7.70
N GLY A 688 24.92 14.17 6.37
CA GLY A 688 26.06 13.71 5.57
C GLY A 688 25.99 14.13 4.10
N ILE A 689 27.07 13.91 3.36
CA ILE A 689 27.18 14.17 1.93
C ILE A 689 27.54 12.85 1.26
N VAL A 690 26.69 12.31 0.40
CA VAL A 690 26.91 11.02 -0.27
C VAL A 690 28.07 11.14 -1.27
N ASN A 691 28.90 10.11 -1.43
CA ASN A 691 29.94 10.09 -2.47
C ASN A 691 29.29 9.94 -3.86
N ARG A 692 29.33 10.99 -4.70
CA ARG A 692 28.83 10.97 -6.08
C ARG A 692 29.40 12.16 -6.87
N LYS A 693 29.51 12.01 -8.19
CA LYS A 693 30.09 13.05 -9.09
C LYS A 693 29.12 14.19 -9.43
N TYR A 694 27.82 13.95 -9.27
CA TYR A 694 26.76 14.92 -9.55
C TYR A 694 25.74 14.91 -8.42
N ASP A 695 25.17 16.08 -8.12
CA ASP A 695 24.00 16.22 -7.26
C ASP A 695 22.76 16.53 -8.12
N VAL A 696 21.58 16.24 -7.57
CA VAL A 696 20.31 16.73 -8.12
C VAL A 696 19.80 17.80 -7.17
N ASP A 697 19.64 19.02 -7.65
CA ASP A 697 19.09 20.11 -6.84
C ASP A 697 17.66 19.75 -6.44
N PRO A 698 17.35 19.55 -5.14
CA PRO A 698 16.01 19.19 -4.67
C PRO A 698 14.95 20.27 -4.95
N ARG A 699 15.38 21.49 -5.31
CA ARG A 699 14.53 22.65 -5.59
C ARG A 699 14.31 22.92 -7.06
N THR A 700 15.05 22.29 -7.96
CA THR A 700 14.93 22.49 -9.42
C THR A 700 14.91 21.17 -10.21
N ASN A 701 15.29 20.06 -9.57
CA ASN A 701 15.60 18.76 -10.18
C ASN A 701 16.67 18.83 -11.29
N ARG A 702 17.45 19.92 -11.35
CA ARG A 702 18.57 20.04 -12.27
C ARG A 702 19.78 19.29 -11.74
N VAL A 703 20.54 18.71 -12.66
CA VAL A 703 21.83 18.13 -12.34
C VAL A 703 22.83 19.25 -12.08
N VAL A 704 23.58 19.13 -11.00
CA VAL A 704 24.68 20.02 -10.68
C VAL A 704 25.97 19.20 -10.58
N PRO A 705 26.99 19.44 -11.42
CA PRO A 705 28.27 18.76 -11.31
C PRO A 705 28.98 19.17 -10.03
N ARG A 706 29.55 18.19 -9.32
CA ARG A 706 30.36 18.50 -8.14
C ARG A 706 31.67 19.14 -8.58
N LYS A 707 31.93 20.33 -8.04
CA LYS A 707 33.20 21.02 -8.17
C LYS A 707 33.94 20.94 -6.84
N THR A 708 35.18 21.42 -6.80
CA THR A 708 35.90 21.55 -5.54
C THR A 708 35.11 22.46 -4.60
N ARG A 709 34.85 21.97 -3.39
CA ARG A 709 34.05 22.66 -2.37
C ARG A 709 34.87 22.81 -1.10
N VAL A 710 34.77 23.97 -0.47
CA VAL A 710 35.29 24.18 0.87
C VAL A 710 34.13 24.37 1.84
N SER A 711 34.23 23.79 3.04
CA SER A 711 33.30 24.13 4.11
C SER A 711 33.98 24.38 5.43
N LEU A 712 33.47 25.36 6.15
CA LEU A 712 33.84 25.62 7.54
C LEU A 712 32.71 25.13 8.44
N THR A 713 33.01 24.20 9.35
CA THR A 713 32.11 23.82 10.43
C THR A 713 32.60 24.47 11.71
N LEU A 714 31.76 25.30 12.33
CA LEU A 714 32.07 26.01 13.57
C LEU A 714 31.21 25.42 14.69
N ARG A 715 31.85 25.07 15.80
CA ARG A 715 31.23 24.46 16.97
C ARG A 715 31.69 25.14 18.24
N LYS A 716 30.79 25.20 19.20
CA LYS A 716 31.10 25.54 20.59
C LYS A 716 31.22 24.26 21.40
N ILE A 717 32.35 24.06 22.09
CA ILE A 717 32.58 22.92 22.98
C ILE A 717 31.68 23.06 24.19
N ARG A 718 31.00 21.97 24.52
CA ARG A 718 30.13 21.84 25.69
C ARG A 718 30.99 21.46 26.90
N HIS A 719 30.81 22.19 28.00
CA HIS A 719 31.46 21.89 29.29
C HIS A 719 30.47 21.46 30.38
N THR A 720 29.19 21.40 30.03
CA THR A 720 28.10 21.02 30.95
C THR A 720 27.39 19.78 30.43
N PRO A 721 26.69 19.00 31.29
CA PRO A 721 25.86 17.89 30.84
C PRO A 721 24.86 18.28 29.75
N CYS A 722 24.63 17.40 28.76
CA CYS A 722 23.65 17.67 27.71
C CYS A 722 22.20 17.46 28.20
N GLU A 723 21.35 18.47 28.02
CA GLU A 723 19.94 18.47 28.45
C GLU A 723 18.93 18.40 27.28
N CYS A 724 19.35 17.99 26.09
CA CYS A 724 18.48 17.97 24.91
C CYS A 724 17.21 17.11 25.11
N LYS A 725 16.14 17.36 24.34
CA LYS A 725 14.89 16.59 24.48
C LYS A 725 14.99 15.16 23.94
N TRP A 726 15.92 14.92 23.02
CA TRP A 726 16.10 13.65 22.30
C TRP A 726 17.07 12.73 23.03
N LYS A 727 16.61 12.21 24.17
CA LYS A 727 17.41 11.37 25.09
C LYS A 727 17.94 10.13 24.39
N GLU A 728 17.18 9.57 23.48
CA GLU A 728 17.43 8.28 22.81
C GLU A 728 18.62 8.36 21.85
N PHE A 729 18.83 9.52 21.24
CA PHE A 729 19.94 9.78 20.32
C PHE A 729 21.13 10.48 20.99
N CYS A 730 20.98 10.86 22.26
CA CYS A 730 22.02 11.56 23.02
C CYS A 730 23.03 10.60 23.62
N ASP A 731 24.30 10.86 23.39
CA ASP A 731 25.44 10.09 23.92
C ASP A 731 25.73 10.37 25.41
N TRP A 732 25.14 11.42 25.99
CA TRP A 732 25.25 11.69 27.42
C TRP A 732 24.36 10.75 28.25
N ASP A 733 24.98 9.98 29.14
CA ASP A 733 24.32 9.02 30.01
C ASP A 733 23.66 9.69 31.22
N ARG A 734 22.41 10.16 31.13
CA ARG A 734 21.68 10.88 32.18
C ARG A 734 21.41 10.03 33.44
N LYS A 735 22.46 9.65 34.17
CA LYS A 735 22.43 8.72 35.31
C LYS A 735 21.76 7.38 34.97
N GLY A 736 22.04 6.82 33.79
CA GLY A 736 21.46 5.55 33.37
C GLY A 736 20.00 5.62 32.92
N GLU A 737 19.45 6.80 32.62
CA GLU A 737 18.04 6.91 32.16
C GLU A 737 17.76 6.09 30.89
N MET A 738 18.76 5.92 30.03
CA MET A 738 18.69 5.06 28.84
C MET A 738 19.49 3.77 29.01
N SER A 739 19.86 3.41 30.25
CA SER A 739 20.56 2.15 30.49
C SER A 739 19.65 0.96 30.26
N VAL A 740 20.22 -0.18 29.88
CA VAL A 740 19.49 -1.46 29.89
C VAL A 740 19.08 -1.72 31.34
N PRO A 741 17.77 -1.88 31.62
CA PRO A 741 17.26 -1.88 32.98
C PRO A 741 17.82 -3.08 33.76
N SER A 742 18.42 -2.81 34.91
CA SER A 742 18.99 -3.82 35.82
C SER A 742 18.26 -3.91 37.16
N SER A 743 17.29 -3.03 37.42
CA SER A 743 16.47 -3.00 38.63
C SER A 743 14.98 -2.92 38.29
N GLU A 744 14.14 -3.35 39.23
CA GLU A 744 12.67 -3.33 39.11
C GLU A 744 12.14 -1.93 38.79
N ASP A 745 12.64 -0.90 39.48
CA ASP A 745 12.20 0.49 39.29
C ASP A 745 12.55 1.04 37.91
N LEU A 746 13.72 0.67 37.37
CA LEU A 746 14.14 1.08 36.03
C LEU A 746 13.35 0.33 34.96
N ALA A 747 13.11 -0.97 35.16
CA ALA A 747 12.30 -1.80 34.28
C ALA A 747 10.88 -1.25 34.17
N LEU A 748 10.24 -0.93 35.29
CA LEU A 748 8.89 -0.38 35.31
C LEU A 748 8.80 0.99 34.62
N LYS A 749 9.77 1.88 34.85
CA LYS A 749 9.82 3.20 34.17
C LYS A 749 9.97 3.05 32.66
N LEU A 750 10.80 2.10 32.21
CA LEU A 750 11.02 1.81 30.81
C LEU A 750 9.75 1.26 30.16
N GLU A 751 9.12 0.24 30.77
CA GLU A 751 7.88 -0.36 30.29
C GLU A 751 6.74 0.66 30.23
N ASN A 752 6.61 1.54 31.24
CA ASN A 752 5.61 2.61 31.21
C ASN A 752 5.83 3.56 30.01
N SER A 753 7.06 4.04 29.83
CA SER A 753 7.37 5.09 28.83
C SER A 753 7.41 4.56 27.39
N TYR A 754 7.94 3.35 27.18
CA TYR A 754 8.20 2.78 25.85
C TYR A 754 7.34 1.56 25.52
N VAL A 755 6.40 1.18 26.39
CA VAL A 755 5.39 0.15 26.07
C VAL A 755 3.99 0.72 26.35
N SER A 756 3.65 0.97 27.62
CA SER A 756 2.28 1.37 28.00
C SER A 756 1.85 2.66 27.31
N ASP A 757 2.59 3.75 27.49
CA ASP A 757 2.25 5.05 26.91
C ASP A 757 2.24 4.99 25.38
N VAL A 758 3.17 4.24 24.79
CA VAL A 758 3.26 4.12 23.33
C VAL A 758 2.04 3.41 22.78
N TYR A 759 1.68 2.23 23.32
CA TYR A 759 0.53 1.47 22.85
C TYR A 759 -0.79 2.20 23.07
N GLU A 760 -0.89 3.06 24.09
CA GLU A 760 -2.05 3.95 24.26
C GLU A 760 -2.15 4.97 23.12
N ASN A 761 -1.03 5.56 22.71
CA ASN A 761 -0.99 6.53 21.60
C ASN A 761 -1.17 5.90 20.22
N ILE A 762 -0.73 4.65 20.02
CA ILE A 762 -0.80 3.97 18.72
C ILE A 762 -1.98 3.01 18.57
N ALA A 763 -2.89 2.91 19.55
CA ALA A 763 -3.93 1.87 19.59
C ALA A 763 -4.81 1.82 18.32
N SER A 764 -5.24 2.97 17.80
CA SER A 764 -6.05 3.07 16.59
C SER A 764 -5.30 2.56 15.35
N HIS A 765 -4.09 3.09 15.11
CA HIS A 765 -3.24 2.66 13.99
C HIS A 765 -2.77 1.20 14.13
N PHE A 766 -2.59 0.70 15.36
CA PHE A 766 -2.31 -0.70 15.61
C PHE A 766 -3.46 -1.58 15.12
N ASP A 767 -4.71 -1.18 15.38
CA ASP A 767 -5.87 -1.96 14.94
C ASP A 767 -5.94 -2.08 13.41
N GLU A 768 -5.76 -0.97 12.69
CA GLU A 768 -5.81 -0.91 11.22
C GLU A 768 -4.78 -1.81 10.52
N THR A 769 -3.64 -2.08 11.18
CA THR A 769 -2.47 -2.70 10.55
C THR A 769 -2.19 -4.13 11.00
N ARG A 770 -2.98 -4.70 11.93
CA ARG A 770 -2.69 -5.98 12.59
C ARG A 770 -3.91 -6.91 12.68
N HIS A 771 -4.22 -7.55 11.56
CA HIS A 771 -5.31 -8.55 11.46
C HIS A 771 -4.83 -9.99 11.18
N SER A 772 -3.57 -10.19 10.80
CA SER A 772 -3.05 -11.51 10.44
C SER A 772 -2.80 -12.41 11.67
N SER A 773 -3.27 -13.66 11.60
CA SER A 773 -3.01 -14.70 12.60
C SER A 773 -1.81 -15.57 12.21
N TRP A 774 -0.91 -15.81 13.17
CA TRP A 774 0.18 -16.78 13.04
C TRP A 774 -0.34 -18.21 12.88
N ARG A 775 0.29 -19.01 12.01
CA ARG A 775 -0.16 -20.39 11.72
C ARG A 775 0.00 -21.28 12.94
N ALA A 776 1.14 -21.23 13.62
CA ALA A 776 1.41 -22.03 14.81
C ALA A 776 0.43 -21.71 15.95
N VAL A 777 0.12 -20.43 16.15
CA VAL A 777 -0.86 -20.00 17.17
C VAL A 777 -2.26 -20.49 16.83
N LYS A 778 -2.67 -20.41 15.55
CA LYS A 778 -3.97 -20.96 15.13
C LYS A 778 -4.04 -22.47 15.35
N HIS A 779 -3.00 -23.21 14.96
CA HIS A 779 -2.93 -24.65 15.17
C HIS A 779 -3.03 -25.01 16.65
N PHE A 780 -2.35 -24.28 17.53
CA PHE A 780 -2.47 -24.43 18.97
C PHE A 780 -3.92 -24.25 19.46
N ILE A 781 -4.62 -23.21 18.99
CA ILE A 781 -6.02 -22.95 19.37
C ILE A 781 -6.94 -24.06 18.86
N ASP A 782 -6.72 -24.55 17.63
CA ASP A 782 -7.51 -25.61 17.00
C ASP A 782 -7.38 -26.97 17.74
N GLU A 783 -6.30 -27.19 18.51
CA GLU A 783 -6.13 -28.37 19.37
C GLU A 783 -6.94 -28.32 20.67
N ILE A 784 -7.46 -27.15 21.05
CA ILE A 784 -8.17 -26.97 22.32
C ILE A 784 -9.58 -27.57 22.20
N PRO A 785 -10.01 -28.44 23.13
CA PRO A 785 -11.36 -29.01 23.09
C PRO A 785 -12.46 -27.94 23.12
N ARG A 786 -13.52 -28.12 22.32
CA ARG A 786 -14.67 -27.20 22.33
C ARG A 786 -15.32 -27.14 23.72
N GLY A 787 -15.78 -25.96 24.10
CA GLY A 787 -16.36 -25.69 25.43
C GLY A 787 -15.32 -25.41 26.52
N SER A 788 -14.03 -25.47 26.20
CA SER A 788 -12.94 -25.09 27.09
C SER A 788 -12.87 -23.58 27.32
N VAL A 789 -12.33 -23.17 28.47
CA VAL A 789 -12.03 -21.77 28.80
C VAL A 789 -10.59 -21.44 28.39
N MET A 790 -10.40 -20.35 27.64
CA MET A 790 -9.07 -19.88 27.23
C MET A 790 -8.85 -18.40 27.57
N TYR A 791 -7.68 -18.08 28.11
CA TYR A 791 -7.25 -16.69 28.32
C TYR A 791 -6.31 -16.21 27.22
N ASP A 792 -6.52 -14.99 26.72
CA ASP A 792 -5.63 -14.27 25.80
C ASP A 792 -4.99 -13.09 26.54
N VAL A 793 -3.77 -13.28 27.05
CA VAL A 793 -3.06 -12.29 27.86
C VAL A 793 -2.23 -11.38 26.97
N GLY A 794 -2.52 -10.08 27.02
CA GLY A 794 -2.09 -9.08 26.03
C GLY A 794 -2.82 -9.28 24.70
N CYS A 795 -4.15 -9.31 24.74
CA CYS A 795 -5.00 -9.64 23.60
C CYS A 795 -4.98 -8.61 22.47
N GLY A 796 -4.40 -7.42 22.70
CA GLY A 796 -4.37 -6.31 21.76
C GLY A 796 -5.76 -5.94 21.27
N ASN A 797 -5.94 -5.88 19.95
CA ASN A 797 -7.22 -5.55 19.31
C ASN A 797 -8.26 -6.70 19.32
N GLY A 798 -8.01 -7.78 20.05
CA GLY A 798 -8.91 -8.92 20.21
C GLY A 798 -8.88 -9.92 19.05
N LYS A 799 -7.85 -9.92 18.20
CA LYS A 799 -7.79 -10.77 16.99
C LYS A 799 -8.02 -12.28 17.24
N TYR A 800 -7.61 -12.81 18.39
CA TYR A 800 -7.82 -14.23 18.74
C TYR A 800 -9.09 -14.48 19.57
N LEU A 801 -9.76 -13.42 20.03
CA LEU A 801 -11.02 -13.50 20.75
C LEU A 801 -12.22 -13.63 19.80
N ILE A 802 -12.15 -13.02 18.61
CA ILE A 802 -13.24 -12.96 17.62
C ILE A 802 -13.63 -14.32 16.99
N PRO A 803 -12.71 -15.26 16.68
CA PRO A 803 -13.07 -16.49 15.97
C PRO A 803 -14.11 -17.36 16.68
N LYS A 804 -15.05 -17.94 15.93
CA LYS A 804 -16.05 -18.91 16.44
C LYS A 804 -15.49 -20.33 16.48
N ASP A 805 -14.47 -20.55 17.31
CA ASP A 805 -13.83 -21.86 17.56
C ASP A 805 -14.62 -22.73 18.54
N GLY A 806 -15.60 -22.15 19.24
CA GLY A 806 -16.39 -22.84 20.25
C GLY A 806 -15.73 -22.88 21.63
N LEU A 807 -14.74 -22.01 21.87
CA LEU A 807 -14.11 -21.79 23.16
C LEU A 807 -14.79 -20.63 23.91
N PHE A 808 -14.76 -20.65 25.23
CA PHE A 808 -15.10 -19.50 26.08
C PHE A 808 -13.84 -18.68 26.30
N LYS A 809 -13.72 -17.56 25.56
CA LYS A 809 -12.49 -16.76 25.52
C LYS A 809 -12.63 -15.46 26.28
N ILE A 810 -11.66 -15.17 27.14
CA ILE A 810 -11.55 -13.89 27.85
C ILE A 810 -10.15 -13.34 27.60
N GLY A 811 -10.09 -12.13 27.05
CA GLY A 811 -8.83 -11.43 26.85
C GLY A 811 -8.53 -10.45 27.97
N CYS A 812 -7.26 -10.08 28.09
CA CYS A 812 -6.87 -8.92 28.87
C CYS A 812 -5.71 -8.17 28.22
N ASP A 813 -5.66 -6.86 28.40
CA ASP A 813 -4.55 -6.02 27.91
C ASP A 813 -4.28 -4.88 28.89
N MET A 814 -3.05 -4.34 28.89
CA MET A 814 -2.72 -3.18 29.73
C MET A 814 -3.20 -1.87 29.09
N CYS A 815 -3.24 -1.81 27.75
CA CYS A 815 -3.64 -0.64 26.99
C CYS A 815 -5.16 -0.48 27.01
N PHE A 816 -5.62 0.70 27.45
CA PHE A 816 -7.04 0.99 27.54
C PHE A 816 -7.66 1.12 26.14
N GLY A 817 -7.01 1.86 25.23
CA GLY A 817 -7.47 1.99 23.84
C GLY A 817 -7.66 0.64 23.13
N LEU A 818 -6.74 -0.31 23.32
CA LEU A 818 -6.85 -1.66 22.74
C LEU A 818 -7.97 -2.48 23.38
N CYS A 819 -8.16 -2.39 24.71
CA CYS A 819 -9.32 -2.98 25.38
C CYS A 819 -10.64 -2.42 24.85
N GLU A 820 -10.72 -1.11 24.63
CA GLU A 820 -11.92 -0.45 24.10
C GLU A 820 -12.23 -0.94 22.67
N ILE A 821 -11.20 -1.05 21.83
CA ILE A 821 -11.31 -1.58 20.46
C ILE A 821 -11.80 -3.04 20.47
N ALA A 822 -11.19 -3.91 21.29
CA ALA A 822 -11.61 -5.30 21.41
C ALA A 822 -13.05 -5.42 21.94
N SER A 823 -13.43 -4.60 22.91
CA SER A 823 -14.80 -4.53 23.46
C SER A 823 -15.81 -4.10 22.40
N LYS A 824 -15.50 -3.09 21.57
CA LYS A 824 -16.33 -2.66 20.43
C LYS A 824 -16.53 -3.76 19.39
N LYS A 825 -15.64 -4.75 19.33
CA LYS A 825 -15.77 -5.97 18.50
C LYS A 825 -16.53 -7.10 19.21
N ASN A 826 -17.25 -6.80 20.28
CA ASN A 826 -17.99 -7.75 21.12
C ASN A 826 -17.11 -8.84 21.76
N CYS A 827 -15.84 -8.55 22.03
CA CYS A 827 -14.96 -9.49 22.75
C CYS A 827 -15.12 -9.32 24.27
N HIS A 828 -15.01 -10.42 25.02
CA HIS A 828 -14.89 -10.36 26.48
C HIS A 828 -13.46 -9.96 26.83
N VAL A 829 -13.27 -8.73 27.28
CA VAL A 829 -11.95 -8.17 27.59
C VAL A 829 -11.97 -7.36 28.87
N LEU A 830 -10.86 -7.36 29.59
CA LEU A 830 -10.63 -6.51 30.76
C LEU A 830 -9.23 -5.90 30.72
N ARG A 831 -9.05 -4.79 31.42
CA ARG A 831 -7.74 -4.15 31.55
C ARG A 831 -6.97 -4.74 32.72
N CYS A 832 -5.75 -5.26 32.51
CA CYS A 832 -4.89 -5.70 33.61
C CYS A 832 -3.40 -5.76 33.24
N ASP A 833 -2.57 -5.96 34.27
CA ASP A 833 -1.15 -6.26 34.15
C ASP A 833 -0.94 -7.76 33.88
N ALA A 834 -0.11 -8.11 32.90
CA ALA A 834 0.25 -9.49 32.62
C ALA A 834 1.09 -10.14 33.75
N LEU A 835 1.71 -9.33 34.61
CA LEU A 835 2.45 -9.76 35.80
C LEU A 835 1.56 -9.94 37.04
N LEU A 836 0.27 -9.64 36.94
CA LEU A 836 -0.71 -9.81 38.01
C LEU A 836 -2.12 -9.99 37.42
N LEU A 837 -2.43 -11.22 37.02
CA LEU A 837 -3.68 -11.54 36.33
C LEU A 837 -4.87 -11.62 37.30
N PRO A 838 -6.00 -10.95 37.04
CA PRO A 838 -7.17 -10.94 37.92
C PRO A 838 -8.04 -12.20 37.76
N PHE A 839 -7.45 -13.32 37.36
CA PHE A 839 -8.12 -14.61 37.20
C PHE A 839 -7.84 -15.52 38.40
N ARG A 840 -8.81 -16.39 38.71
CA ARG A 840 -8.64 -17.42 39.74
C ARG A 840 -7.60 -18.44 39.29
N ASP A 841 -6.89 -19.00 40.26
CA ASP A 841 -5.98 -20.11 40.04
C ASP A 841 -6.73 -21.27 39.34
N GLU A 842 -6.05 -21.92 38.39
CA GLU A 842 -6.52 -23.15 37.73
C GLU A 842 -7.93 -23.04 37.10
N SER A 843 -8.26 -21.87 36.57
CA SER A 843 -9.59 -21.58 36.03
C SER A 843 -9.71 -21.74 34.52
N ALA A 844 -8.61 -21.75 33.78
CA ALA A 844 -8.58 -21.94 32.33
C ALA A 844 -8.01 -23.31 31.92
N ASP A 845 -8.46 -23.80 30.77
CA ASP A 845 -8.00 -25.03 30.12
C ASP A 845 -6.84 -24.77 29.14
N ALA A 846 -6.61 -23.50 28.77
CA ALA A 846 -5.47 -23.04 27.98
C ALA A 846 -5.24 -21.54 28.16
N ALA A 847 -4.03 -21.08 27.84
CA ALA A 847 -3.74 -19.65 27.73
C ALA A 847 -2.85 -19.34 26.52
N ILE A 848 -3.00 -18.14 25.95
CA ILE A 848 -2.11 -17.61 24.93
C ILE A 848 -1.58 -16.24 25.35
N SER A 849 -0.37 -15.90 24.93
CA SER A 849 0.23 -14.58 25.11
C SER A 849 1.09 -14.23 23.90
N ILE A 850 0.52 -13.48 22.97
CA ILE A 850 1.08 -13.32 21.62
C ILE A 850 1.76 -11.96 21.48
N ALA A 851 3.08 -11.96 21.34
CA ALA A 851 3.89 -10.75 21.14
C ALA A 851 3.85 -9.78 22.32
N VAL A 852 3.86 -10.32 23.54
CA VAL A 852 3.78 -9.55 24.80
C VAL A 852 5.06 -9.69 25.63
N LEU A 853 5.56 -10.91 25.79
CA LEU A 853 6.69 -11.20 26.70
C LEU A 853 7.98 -10.43 26.33
N HIS A 854 8.18 -10.08 25.06
CA HIS A 854 9.31 -9.26 24.63
C HIS A 854 9.19 -7.78 25.04
N HIS A 855 8.02 -7.33 25.50
CA HIS A 855 7.84 -6.00 26.07
C HIS A 855 8.13 -5.97 27.58
N ILE A 856 8.34 -7.13 28.22
CA ILE A 856 8.64 -7.23 29.64
C ILE A 856 10.16 -7.18 29.84
N ALA A 857 10.61 -6.15 30.55
CA ALA A 857 12.01 -5.89 30.82
C ALA A 857 12.54 -6.81 31.91
N THR A 858 13.84 -7.09 31.89
CA THR A 858 14.54 -8.01 32.81
C THR A 858 14.10 -9.48 32.74
N PHE A 859 15.02 -10.36 33.12
CA PHE A 859 14.77 -11.80 33.16
C PHE A 859 13.71 -12.17 34.22
N GLU A 860 13.80 -11.61 35.43
CA GLU A 860 12.91 -11.95 36.56
C GLU A 860 11.45 -11.56 36.30
N ARG A 861 11.18 -10.40 35.69
CA ARG A 861 9.80 -10.02 35.36
C ARG A 861 9.22 -10.89 34.23
N ARG A 862 10.04 -11.28 33.24
CA ARG A 862 9.62 -12.26 32.22
C ARG A 862 9.29 -13.61 32.84
N LYS A 863 10.11 -14.08 33.77
CA LYS A 863 9.85 -15.31 34.54
C LYS A 863 8.52 -15.20 35.30
N LYS A 864 8.29 -14.10 36.01
CA LYS A 864 7.05 -13.81 36.73
C LYS A 864 5.80 -13.83 35.83
N MET A 865 5.91 -13.31 34.60
CA MET A 865 4.81 -13.38 33.63
C MET A 865 4.44 -14.83 33.28
N ILE A 866 5.43 -15.70 33.08
CA ILE A 866 5.19 -17.12 32.80
C ILE A 866 4.57 -17.82 34.03
N GLU A 867 5.05 -17.49 35.23
CA GLU A 867 4.47 -18.01 36.48
C GLU A 867 2.98 -17.62 36.63
N GLU A 868 2.60 -16.39 36.28
CA GLU A 868 1.20 -15.95 36.27
C GLU A 868 0.35 -16.71 35.24
N LEU A 869 0.89 -16.93 34.02
CA LEU A 869 0.20 -17.75 33.02
C LEU A 869 -0.01 -19.20 33.49
N LEU A 870 0.97 -19.78 34.19
CA LEU A 870 0.87 -21.12 34.78
C LEU A 870 -0.12 -21.16 35.95
N ARG A 871 -0.17 -20.12 36.79
CA ARG A 871 -1.10 -20.04 37.92
C ARG A 871 -2.55 -20.17 37.46
N VAL A 872 -2.92 -19.49 36.38
CA VAL A 872 -4.32 -19.38 35.94
C VAL A 872 -4.83 -20.59 35.15
N VAL A 873 -3.96 -21.45 34.63
CA VAL A 873 -4.36 -22.67 33.90
C VAL A 873 -4.37 -23.92 34.79
N LYS A 874 -5.20 -24.90 34.45
CA LYS A 874 -5.28 -26.19 35.17
C LYS A 874 -4.03 -27.05 34.95
N PRO A 875 -3.67 -27.94 35.89
CA PRO A 875 -2.63 -28.96 35.68
C PRO A 875 -2.83 -29.73 34.37
N GLY A 876 -1.76 -29.95 33.60
CA GLY A 876 -1.78 -30.59 32.28
C GLY A 876 -2.20 -29.69 31.11
N SER A 877 -2.68 -28.47 31.36
CA SER A 877 -3.07 -27.51 30.31
C SER A 877 -1.85 -26.94 29.58
N LYS A 878 -2.02 -26.59 28.31
CA LYS A 878 -0.96 -25.97 27.50
C LYS A 878 -1.09 -24.45 27.45
N ILE A 879 0.03 -23.77 27.29
CA ILE A 879 0.15 -22.32 27.12
C ILE A 879 0.99 -22.03 25.87
N CYS A 880 0.57 -21.07 25.05
CA CYS A 880 1.31 -20.65 23.85
C CYS A 880 1.78 -19.20 23.97
N VAL A 881 3.10 -18.97 23.89
CA VAL A 881 3.72 -17.65 23.99
C VAL A 881 4.51 -17.36 22.72
N THR A 882 4.45 -16.12 22.21
CA THR A 882 5.30 -15.72 21.06
C THR A 882 6.17 -14.51 21.37
N VAL A 883 7.45 -14.58 20.97
CA VAL A 883 8.44 -13.51 21.17
C VAL A 883 9.23 -13.23 19.89
N TRP A 884 9.70 -12.00 19.72
CA TRP A 884 10.53 -11.64 18.56
C TRP A 884 11.92 -12.29 18.68
N SER A 885 12.41 -12.88 17.60
CA SER A 885 13.77 -13.40 17.49
C SER A 885 14.75 -12.28 17.13
N MET A 886 15.95 -12.32 17.68
CA MET A 886 17.05 -11.43 17.26
C MET A 886 17.44 -11.70 15.79
N ASP A 887 17.34 -12.95 15.35
CA ASP A 887 17.51 -13.32 13.96
C ASP A 887 16.19 -13.17 13.19
N GLN A 888 16.12 -12.13 12.38
CA GLN A 888 15.00 -11.83 11.49
C GLN A 888 15.17 -12.39 10.07
N SER A 889 16.20 -13.20 9.81
CA SER A 889 16.40 -13.78 8.49
C SER A 889 15.16 -14.57 8.05
N LYS A 890 14.67 -14.28 6.84
CA LYS A 890 13.45 -14.86 6.23
C LYS A 890 12.11 -14.40 6.83
N SER A 891 12.08 -13.40 7.71
CA SER A 891 10.82 -12.80 8.16
C SER A 891 10.30 -11.71 7.21
N GLU A 892 9.00 -11.40 7.27
CA GLU A 892 8.43 -10.22 6.61
C GLU A 892 9.15 -8.92 7.04
N TYR A 893 9.67 -8.86 8.27
CA TYR A 893 10.46 -7.73 8.77
C TYR A 893 11.75 -7.51 7.96
N ALA A 894 12.48 -8.59 7.62
CA ALA A 894 13.68 -8.52 6.79
C ALA A 894 13.35 -8.17 5.32
N LYS A 895 12.26 -8.70 4.76
CA LYS A 895 11.86 -8.44 3.36
C LYS A 895 11.42 -6.99 3.13
N MET A 896 10.79 -6.36 4.12
CA MET A 896 10.37 -4.95 4.03
C MET A 896 11.53 -3.95 3.89
N ARG A 897 12.79 -4.36 4.15
CA ARG A 897 13.92 -3.42 4.22
C ARG A 897 15.12 -3.78 3.31
N GLY A 898 14.99 -4.79 2.46
CA GLY A 898 16.05 -5.34 1.60
C GLY A 898 16.57 -4.50 0.42
N ASN A 899 16.30 -3.18 0.37
CA ASN A 899 16.85 -2.27 -0.65
C ASN A 899 17.51 -1.04 0.00
N LYS A 900 18.58 -1.24 0.77
CA LYS A 900 19.44 -0.15 1.22
C LYS A 900 20.87 -0.45 0.79
N ASP A 901 21.47 0.51 0.08
CA ASP A 901 22.83 0.45 -0.46
C ASP A 901 23.83 -0.18 0.50
N GLU A 902 24.53 -1.20 -0.02
CA GLU A 902 25.77 -1.74 0.53
C GLU A 902 26.86 -0.68 0.40
N GLN A 903 26.94 0.25 1.35
CA GLN A 903 28.18 0.96 1.62
C GLN A 903 28.08 1.66 2.97
N LEU A 904 28.61 1.02 4.01
CA LEU A 904 29.43 1.63 5.06
C LEU A 904 30.15 0.51 5.82
N THR A 905 31.42 0.76 6.06
CA THR A 905 32.45 -0.14 6.57
C THR A 905 32.12 -0.75 7.94
N GLU A 906 32.35 -2.05 8.05
CA GLU A 906 32.67 -2.75 9.30
C GLU A 906 33.65 -1.89 10.12
N ASN A 907 33.22 -1.42 11.29
CA ASN A 907 34.08 -1.03 12.42
C ASN A 907 33.21 -0.51 13.57
N GLU A 908 32.31 -1.34 14.10
CA GLU A 908 31.88 -1.27 15.51
C GLU A 908 31.60 -2.70 15.99
N ALA A 909 32.62 -3.56 15.88
CA ALA A 909 32.61 -4.86 16.52
C ALA A 909 32.85 -4.67 18.03
N GLY A 910 31.85 -5.00 18.84
CA GLY A 910 32.06 -5.59 20.16
C GLY A 910 32.50 -4.66 21.28
N GLU A 911 31.63 -3.76 21.73
CA GLU A 911 31.56 -3.41 23.15
C GLU A 911 30.12 -3.54 23.64
N LYS A 912 29.93 -4.24 24.75
CA LYS A 912 28.66 -4.29 25.50
C LYS A 912 28.36 -2.87 25.96
N SER A 913 27.59 -2.14 25.18
CA SER A 913 27.03 -0.87 25.63
C SER A 913 25.87 -1.19 26.56
N ASP A 914 25.98 -0.80 27.83
CA ASP A 914 24.91 -0.94 28.83
C ASP A 914 23.72 0.03 28.58
N ARG A 915 23.58 0.52 27.34
CA ARG A 915 22.61 1.53 26.93
C ARG A 915 21.66 1.00 25.86
N LEU A 916 20.38 1.37 25.97
CA LEU A 916 19.35 1.13 24.96
C LEU A 916 19.66 1.90 23.68
N LYS A 917 19.74 1.18 22.56
CA LYS A 917 19.92 1.72 21.22
C LYS A 917 18.58 1.77 20.51
N VAL A 918 18.42 2.76 19.65
CA VAL A 918 17.31 2.82 18.69
C VAL A 918 17.67 1.96 17.49
N HIS A 919 16.79 1.03 17.14
CA HIS A 919 16.97 0.14 16.02
C HIS A 919 16.90 0.92 14.70
N ASP A 920 17.98 0.85 13.91
CA ASP A 920 18.16 1.63 12.68
C ASP A 920 17.45 1.04 11.45
N GLY A 921 16.86 -0.15 11.61
CA GLY A 921 16.17 -0.87 10.55
C GLY A 921 16.98 -1.93 9.83
N LYS A 922 18.18 -2.27 10.30
CA LYS A 922 18.98 -3.39 9.79
C LYS A 922 18.86 -4.60 10.71
N ASP A 923 19.95 -5.34 10.91
CA ASP A 923 20.01 -6.44 11.85
C ASP A 923 20.06 -5.94 13.29
N PHE A 924 19.41 -6.68 14.21
CA PHE A 924 19.46 -6.38 15.63
C PHE A 924 20.89 -6.54 16.16
N GLN A 925 21.46 -5.44 16.66
CA GLN A 925 22.81 -5.43 17.25
C GLN A 925 22.79 -5.71 18.76
N GLN A 926 21.63 -5.62 19.40
CA GLN A 926 21.42 -5.90 20.83
C GLN A 926 20.03 -6.47 21.12
N GLN A 927 19.88 -7.16 22.25
CA GLN A 927 18.61 -7.79 22.66
C GLN A 927 17.60 -6.76 23.16
N ASP A 928 18.00 -5.93 24.13
CA ASP A 928 17.19 -4.86 24.69
C ASP A 928 17.29 -3.61 23.82
N VAL A 929 16.26 -3.27 23.07
CA VAL A 929 16.34 -2.28 21.99
C VAL A 929 15.05 -1.48 21.85
N LEU A 930 15.15 -0.23 21.38
CA LEU A 930 14.00 0.60 21.04
C LEU A 930 13.68 0.47 19.55
N VAL A 931 12.50 -0.07 19.23
CA VAL A 931 12.04 -0.32 17.86
C VAL A 931 11.07 0.79 17.41
N PRO A 932 11.37 1.52 16.33
CA PRO A 932 10.51 2.59 15.86
C PRO A 932 9.21 2.07 15.22
N TRP A 933 8.12 2.79 15.45
CA TRP A 933 6.81 2.64 14.83
C TRP A 933 6.40 3.96 14.20
N THR A 934 6.29 4.00 12.88
CA THR A 934 5.97 5.22 12.12
C THR A 934 4.52 5.21 11.66
N ILE A 935 3.83 6.33 11.85
CA ILE A 935 2.50 6.59 11.31
C ILE A 935 2.68 7.56 10.13
N ASP A 936 2.84 7.01 8.92
CA ASP A 936 3.26 7.77 7.73
C ASP A 936 2.32 8.93 7.37
N GLN A 937 1.02 8.81 7.69
CA GLN A 937 0.00 9.84 7.43
C GLN A 937 0.16 11.09 8.32
N GLN A 938 0.79 10.95 9.49
CA GLN A 938 0.94 12.02 10.50
C GLN A 938 2.41 12.46 10.68
N GLY A 939 3.36 11.74 10.09
CA GLY A 939 4.80 12.05 10.20
C GLY A 939 5.39 11.81 11.59
N GLU A 940 4.65 11.13 12.47
CA GLU A 940 5.03 10.81 13.84
C GLU A 940 5.73 9.45 13.93
N THR A 941 6.66 9.32 14.88
CA THR A 941 7.36 8.05 15.14
C THR A 941 7.45 7.84 16.64
N TYR A 942 6.96 6.69 17.08
CA TYR A 942 6.99 6.25 18.46
C TYR A 942 8.04 5.15 18.64
N LEU A 943 8.78 5.15 19.74
CA LEU A 943 9.80 4.16 20.02
C LEU A 943 9.26 3.13 21.01
N ARG A 944 9.35 1.84 20.70
CA ARG A 944 8.83 0.77 21.56
C ARG A 944 9.95 -0.09 22.12
N TYR A 945 9.91 -0.42 23.39
CA TYR A 945 10.89 -1.33 23.98
C TYR A 945 10.64 -2.79 23.58
N TYR A 946 11.69 -3.47 23.14
CA TYR A 946 11.71 -4.89 22.82
C TYR A 946 12.94 -5.54 23.46
N HIS A 947 12.74 -6.70 24.07
CA HIS A 947 13.76 -7.69 24.33
C HIS A 947 13.68 -8.78 23.25
N VAL A 948 14.52 -8.69 22.21
CA VAL A 948 14.55 -9.70 21.15
C VAL A 948 15.36 -10.93 21.59
N PHE A 949 14.76 -12.10 21.45
CA PHE A 949 15.28 -13.35 21.99
C PHE A 949 16.35 -13.96 21.10
N ARG A 950 17.40 -14.50 21.71
CA ARG A 950 18.38 -15.35 21.03
C ARG A 950 17.92 -16.79 20.97
N GLU A 951 18.53 -17.55 20.06
CA GLU A 951 18.34 -19.01 20.01
C GLU A 951 18.74 -19.64 21.35
N GLY A 952 17.90 -20.51 21.91
CA GLY A 952 18.12 -21.15 23.22
C GLY A 952 17.71 -20.32 24.43
N GLU A 953 17.41 -19.02 24.29
CA GLU A 953 17.07 -18.15 25.42
C GLU A 953 15.67 -18.40 25.97
N ALA A 954 14.71 -18.68 25.09
CA ALA A 954 13.36 -19.03 25.49
C ALA A 954 13.36 -20.31 26.33
N GLU A 955 14.11 -21.31 25.89
CA GLU A 955 14.32 -22.58 26.59
C GLU A 955 14.98 -22.37 27.94
N HIS A 956 15.98 -21.48 28.02
CA HIS A 956 16.61 -21.12 29.28
C HIS A 956 15.63 -20.42 30.23
N LEU A 957 14.81 -19.49 29.75
CA LEU A 957 13.79 -18.81 30.55
C LEU A 957 12.78 -19.81 31.12
N ILE A 958 12.20 -20.67 30.28
CA ILE A 958 11.23 -21.68 30.70
C ILE A 958 11.86 -22.70 31.66
N GLY A 959 13.12 -23.10 31.44
CA GLY A 959 13.83 -24.02 32.34
C GLY A 959 14.11 -23.47 33.74
N ASN A 960 13.94 -22.16 33.95
CA ASN A 960 14.02 -21.51 35.27
C ASN A 960 12.64 -21.24 35.90
N VAL A 961 11.55 -21.69 35.28
CA VAL A 961 10.19 -21.59 35.82
C VAL A 961 9.76 -22.94 36.38
N ASP A 962 9.41 -22.98 37.66
CA ASP A 962 8.96 -24.21 38.31
C ASP A 962 7.54 -24.61 37.85
N GLY A 963 7.25 -25.90 37.86
CA GLY A 963 5.89 -26.41 37.62
C GLY A 963 5.44 -26.44 36.15
N CYS A 964 6.37 -26.38 35.19
CA CYS A 964 6.05 -26.54 33.77
C CYS A 964 7.04 -27.43 33.01
N GLU A 965 6.59 -27.90 31.85
CA GLU A 965 7.35 -28.68 30.87
C GLU A 965 7.36 -27.90 29.54
N LEU A 966 8.53 -27.71 28.95
CA LEU A 966 8.65 -27.17 27.59
C LEU A 966 8.24 -28.24 26.57
N ILE A 967 7.24 -27.94 25.74
CA ILE A 967 6.72 -28.87 24.73
C ILE A 967 7.37 -28.64 23.37
N SER A 968 7.41 -27.39 22.92
CA SER A 968 8.05 -27.03 21.65
C SER A 968 8.49 -25.57 21.61
N VAL A 969 9.55 -25.32 20.84
CA VAL A 969 9.96 -23.99 20.38
C VAL A 969 10.09 -24.04 18.87
N GLU A 970 9.23 -23.31 18.19
CA GLU A 970 9.22 -23.21 16.72
C GLU A 970 9.57 -21.78 16.29
N LYS A 971 10.12 -21.62 15.09
CA LYS A 971 10.40 -20.30 14.52
C LYS A 971 9.48 -20.03 13.32
N GLU A 972 8.62 -19.03 13.42
CA GLU A 972 7.74 -18.58 12.32
C GLU A 972 7.92 -17.07 12.13
N GLN A 973 8.29 -16.64 10.91
CA GLN A 973 8.29 -15.22 10.52
C GLN A 973 9.07 -14.30 11.48
N GLY A 974 10.26 -14.72 11.93
CA GLY A 974 11.08 -13.93 12.85
C GLY A 974 10.58 -13.91 14.30
N ASN A 975 9.68 -14.82 14.66
CA ASN A 975 9.20 -15.01 16.03
C ASN A 975 9.52 -16.44 16.50
N TYR A 976 9.84 -16.58 17.78
CA TYR A 976 9.78 -17.88 18.46
C TYR A 976 8.36 -18.09 19.01
N ILE A 977 7.81 -19.27 18.76
CA ILE A 977 6.52 -19.75 19.26
C ILE A 977 6.83 -20.85 20.25
N ILE A 978 6.53 -20.58 21.51
CA ILE A 978 6.89 -21.41 22.65
C ILE A 978 5.60 -22.02 23.19
N VAL A 979 5.53 -23.35 23.23
CA VAL A 979 4.43 -24.08 23.86
C VAL A 979 4.96 -24.74 25.10
N ILE A 980 4.33 -24.45 26.24
CA ILE A 980 4.63 -25.06 27.54
C ILE A 980 3.39 -25.77 28.07
N ARG A 981 3.58 -26.74 28.95
CA ARG A 981 2.52 -27.44 29.67
C ARG A 981 2.71 -27.28 31.16
N LYS A 982 1.64 -27.04 31.91
CA LYS A 982 1.67 -27.08 33.37
C LYS A 982 1.76 -28.52 33.85
N ASN A 983 2.66 -28.80 34.81
CA ASN A 983 2.85 -30.13 35.39
C ASN A 983 1.63 -30.62 36.19
#